data_AF-A0A379TV82-F1
#
_entry.id   AF-A0A379TV82-F1
#
_cell.length_a   1.000
_cell.length_b   1.000
_cell.length_c   1.000
_cell.angle_alpha   90.00
_cell.angle_beta   90.00
_cell.angle_gamma   90.00
#
_symmetry.space_group_name_H-M   'P 1'
#
loop_
_entity.id
_entity.type
_entity.pdbx_description
1 polymer ?
#
loop_
_entity_poly.entity_id
_entity_poly.type
_entity_poly.pdbx_seq_one_letter_code
_entity_poly.pdbx_strand_id
1 'polypeptide(L)'
;MADRFGLQLSVRQSLSDLGGCTDFSSRPDIHFKFDQQAQQLHITVPQAWLMYHPKGWTSPSEWSDGIPGFLLDYNLFAGTYQSQGEARSDNANTYGIAGLNAGPWRLRSDFQYSSSRQGDDTTQGGSVSRTYLFRPLPGIGSRFVAGETNLQSGIFDTFDFTGISLNSDDRMLPWQLRGYAPQITGTARSNATVSVSQQGRVIYQTKVAPGPFVIRDLNQTVQGTLDVRVTEDNGQVSTFQVSASTVPFLTRKGQVRYNVSAGQVRPDISHHTAGEVFTLGEASWGMLSQTSLYGGFLGAGSHYQSFALGIGQNLLWLGAISVDITRATSQLPAMPKQTGNSYRMIYSKQFDETDSQISVAALRHSDRHFLSYASYTDMKYGDDDDLEKQSVSVSGSQNIAALNLNLDISVLRQTWWNKSASTTFNSTLGYTFDMGRFKGCTTSISLSDTQHDDDEEEDRQIYLSLSLPFDNEHRLGYDLRHDKHASQSLSWNDSADPENTWGISAGTDSNSPHTEANFSANYQHLTSSGELQLSGGWQDQDYRSVNGSWNGSLTVTPRGYAFHRKSVSNEPRLLVSTDGVKDIPINNGSGATNAWGYAVVPVVTSYQPTSVSVDMNHLPEGASVDDSVLQTTWTEGAIGYRHLVSRSGLDIFGEVRTRDGVPPVGAEVIPEGGNTDIGMISDDGHLWLSGVKGGQHYHVRWSGSHQCSFTLPDNLAVSGSRLILPCNE
;
A
#
# COMPACT_ATOMS: atom_id res chain seq x y z
N MET A 1 4.27 15.73 -32.94
CA MET A 1 5.66 15.43 -32.53
C MET A 1 6.12 16.32 -31.38
N ALA A 2 5.93 17.64 -31.45
CA ALA A 2 6.28 18.59 -30.39
C ALA A 2 5.72 18.21 -29.00
N ASP A 3 4.52 17.63 -28.94
CA ASP A 3 3.89 17.21 -27.67
C ASP A 3 4.60 16.02 -27.00
N ARG A 4 5.49 15.32 -27.72
CA ARG A 4 6.32 14.23 -27.20
C ARG A 4 7.70 14.69 -26.71
N PHE A 5 8.06 15.96 -26.91
CA PHE A 5 9.35 16.50 -26.45
C PHE A 5 9.36 16.89 -24.96
N GLY A 6 8.23 16.76 -24.25
CA GLY A 6 8.15 17.10 -22.83
C GLY A 6 8.41 18.58 -22.54
N LEU A 7 8.07 19.48 -23.46
CA LEU A 7 8.22 20.93 -23.26
C LEU A 7 7.23 21.43 -22.21
N GLN A 8 7.62 22.46 -21.44
CA GLN A 8 6.68 23.19 -20.59
C GLN A 8 5.55 23.80 -21.41
N LEU A 9 4.34 23.83 -20.85
CA LEU A 9 3.14 24.32 -21.54
C LEU A 9 3.31 25.76 -22.05
N SER A 10 3.93 26.64 -21.26
CA SER A 10 4.24 28.03 -21.64
C SER A 10 5.18 28.12 -22.84
N VAL A 11 6.17 27.23 -22.93
CA VAL A 11 7.10 27.14 -24.06
C VAL A 11 6.35 26.58 -25.27
N ARG A 12 5.57 25.51 -25.09
CA ARG A 12 4.80 24.86 -26.16
C ARG A 12 3.79 25.82 -26.81
N GLN A 13 3.12 26.64 -26.02
CA GLN A 13 2.16 27.64 -26.49
C GLN A 13 2.82 28.83 -27.19
N SER A 14 4.12 29.06 -26.95
CA SER A 14 4.89 30.09 -27.66
C SER A 14 5.38 29.65 -29.05
N LEU A 15 5.16 28.39 -29.44
CA LEU A 15 5.52 27.84 -30.75
C LEU A 15 4.33 27.98 -31.70
N SER A 16 4.56 28.62 -32.85
CA SER A 16 3.56 28.79 -33.91
C SER A 16 3.36 27.51 -34.72
N ASP A 17 2.14 27.32 -35.24
CA ASP A 17 1.86 26.29 -36.24
C ASP A 17 1.96 26.90 -37.65
N LEU A 18 2.75 26.26 -38.50
CA LEU A 18 3.00 26.62 -39.89
C LEU A 18 2.52 25.47 -40.77
N GLY A 19 1.21 25.43 -41.01
CA GLY A 19 0.59 24.46 -41.92
C GLY A 19 0.69 23.01 -41.45
N GLY A 20 0.53 22.74 -40.15
CA GLY A 20 0.64 21.41 -39.56
C GLY A 20 2.06 21.04 -39.08
N CYS A 21 3.04 21.94 -39.27
CA CYS A 21 4.39 21.84 -38.72
C CYS A 21 4.58 22.85 -37.59
N THR A 22 5.06 22.39 -36.43
CA THR A 22 5.41 23.30 -35.32
C THR A 22 6.71 24.03 -35.62
N ASP A 23 6.68 25.35 -35.57
CA ASP A 23 7.84 26.21 -35.79
C ASP A 23 8.58 26.50 -34.48
N PHE A 24 9.87 26.15 -34.46
CA PHE A 24 10.78 26.32 -33.33
C PHE A 24 11.67 27.56 -33.44
N SER A 25 11.56 28.33 -34.53
CA SER A 25 12.44 29.49 -34.78
C SER A 25 12.24 30.64 -33.78
N SER A 26 11.09 30.71 -33.10
CA SER A 26 10.87 31.61 -31.96
C SER A 26 11.72 31.27 -30.72
N ARG A 27 12.36 30.11 -30.71
CA ARG A 27 13.15 29.56 -29.61
C ARG A 27 14.49 29.04 -30.14
N PRO A 28 15.44 29.94 -30.47
CA PRO A 28 16.70 29.56 -31.13
C PRO A 28 17.58 28.62 -30.31
N ASP A 29 17.38 28.53 -28.99
CA ASP A 29 18.12 27.61 -28.12
C ASP A 29 17.67 26.13 -28.25
N ILE A 30 16.58 25.84 -28.97
CA ILE A 30 16.22 24.47 -29.39
C ILE A 30 16.88 24.18 -30.73
N HIS A 31 17.80 23.21 -30.74
CA HIS A 31 18.58 22.86 -31.94
C HIS A 31 18.23 21.48 -32.48
N PHE A 32 18.10 21.38 -33.79
CA PHE A 32 17.90 20.13 -34.52
C PHE A 32 19.11 19.91 -35.44
N LYS A 33 19.81 18.78 -35.28
CA LYS A 33 20.93 18.37 -36.12
C LYS A 33 20.67 16.98 -36.64
N PHE A 34 20.39 16.87 -37.94
CA PHE A 34 20.25 15.57 -38.60
C PHE A 34 21.64 15.04 -39.00
N ASP A 35 22.02 13.90 -38.44
CA ASP A 35 23.15 13.11 -38.89
C ASP A 35 22.66 12.12 -39.95
N GLN A 36 22.97 12.43 -41.21
CA GLN A 36 22.55 11.63 -42.34
C GLN A 36 23.28 10.27 -42.42
N GLN A 37 24.52 10.18 -41.93
CA GLN A 37 25.29 8.92 -41.95
C GLN A 37 24.74 7.92 -40.94
N ALA A 38 24.41 8.39 -39.74
CA ALA A 38 23.80 7.56 -38.71
C ALA A 38 22.28 7.41 -38.85
N GLN A 39 21.65 8.17 -39.76
CA GLN A 39 20.20 8.32 -39.87
C GLN A 39 19.54 8.75 -38.54
N GLN A 40 20.20 9.62 -37.79
CA GLN A 40 19.76 10.09 -36.47
C GLN A 40 19.45 11.58 -36.48
N LEU A 41 18.37 11.97 -35.82
CA LEU A 41 18.07 13.38 -35.57
C LEU A 41 18.42 13.72 -34.13
N HIS A 42 19.50 14.47 -33.92
CA HIS A 42 19.87 14.99 -32.61
C HIS A 42 19.06 16.25 -32.31
N ILE A 43 18.31 16.22 -31.21
CA ILE A 43 17.48 17.34 -30.76
C ILE A 43 18.03 17.78 -29.42
N THR A 44 18.45 19.04 -29.31
CA THR A 44 18.97 19.63 -28.07
C THR A 44 17.97 20.66 -27.58
N VAL A 45 17.48 20.48 -26.35
CA VAL A 45 16.53 21.41 -25.70
C VAL A 45 17.12 21.80 -24.35
N PRO A 46 17.17 23.10 -24.00
CA PRO A 46 17.58 23.53 -22.67
C PRO A 46 16.69 22.88 -21.59
N GLN A 47 17.31 22.29 -20.57
CA GLN A 47 16.57 21.61 -19.49
C GLN A 47 15.52 22.52 -18.82
N ALA A 48 15.77 23.83 -18.72
CA ALA A 48 14.84 24.79 -18.14
C ALA A 48 13.51 24.94 -18.92
N TRP A 49 13.47 24.50 -20.19
CA TRP A 49 12.28 24.55 -21.05
C TRP A 49 11.55 23.21 -21.15
N LEU A 50 12.20 22.15 -20.68
CA LEU A 50 11.58 20.85 -20.47
C LEU A 50 10.75 20.90 -19.18
N MET A 51 9.69 20.11 -19.15
CA MET A 51 9.05 19.74 -17.90
C MET A 51 10.10 19.04 -17.02
N TYR A 52 10.06 19.34 -15.72
CA TYR A 52 10.99 18.74 -14.78
C TYR A 52 10.75 17.22 -14.71
N HIS A 53 11.68 16.44 -15.27
CA HIS A 53 11.62 14.98 -15.32
C HIS A 53 12.72 14.39 -14.41
N PRO A 54 12.45 14.14 -13.12
CA PRO A 54 13.37 13.36 -12.31
C PRO A 54 13.44 11.93 -12.84
N LYS A 55 14.60 11.27 -12.67
CA LYS A 55 14.75 9.84 -13.00
C LYS A 55 13.67 9.03 -12.26
N GLY A 56 12.91 8.22 -13.01
CA GLY A 56 11.87 7.35 -12.45
C GLY A 56 10.45 7.96 -12.38
N TRP A 57 10.22 9.16 -12.94
CA TRP A 57 8.88 9.72 -13.12
C TRP A 57 8.47 9.70 -14.58
N THR A 58 7.25 9.23 -14.86
CA THR A 58 6.67 9.18 -16.21
C THR A 58 5.65 10.29 -16.40
N SER A 59 5.61 10.84 -17.62
CA SER A 59 4.65 11.90 -17.96
C SER A 59 3.21 11.41 -17.75
N PRO A 60 2.28 12.26 -17.26
CA PRO A 60 0.86 11.94 -17.15
C PRO A 60 0.22 11.34 -18.42
N SER A 61 0.75 11.67 -19.59
CA SER A 61 0.31 11.12 -20.88
C SER A 61 0.64 9.64 -21.09
N GLU A 62 1.55 9.07 -20.31
CA GLU A 62 1.98 7.67 -20.40
C GLU A 62 1.23 6.77 -19.40
N TRP A 63 0.43 7.36 -18.51
CA TRP A 63 -0.30 6.61 -17.50
C TRP A 63 -1.48 5.89 -18.14
N SER A 64 -1.56 4.59 -17.92
CA SER A 64 -2.66 3.78 -18.44
C SER A 64 -3.78 3.62 -17.42
N ASP A 65 -5.03 3.77 -17.89
CA ASP A 65 -6.24 3.52 -17.10
C ASP A 65 -6.59 2.03 -16.95
N GLY A 66 -5.81 1.14 -17.57
CA GLY A 66 -6.05 -0.30 -17.51
C GLY A 66 -7.30 -0.74 -18.29
N ILE A 67 -7.76 -1.95 -17.97
CA ILE A 67 -8.94 -2.59 -18.57
C ILE A 67 -10.10 -2.65 -17.57
N PRO A 68 -11.36 -2.75 -18.05
CA PRO A 68 -12.49 -2.96 -17.17
C PRO A 68 -12.41 -4.31 -16.46
N GLY A 69 -12.96 -4.38 -15.25
CA GLY A 69 -12.96 -5.58 -14.44
C GLY A 69 -13.62 -5.40 -13.09
N PHE A 70 -13.86 -6.52 -12.42
CA PHE A 70 -14.29 -6.62 -11.05
C PHE A 70 -13.11 -6.98 -10.15
N LEU A 71 -13.10 -6.41 -8.95
CA LEU A 71 -12.14 -6.76 -7.91
C LEU A 71 -12.87 -7.03 -6.59
N LEU A 72 -12.31 -7.95 -5.81
CA LEU A 72 -12.74 -8.26 -4.46
C LEU A 72 -11.50 -8.51 -3.61
N ASP A 73 -11.14 -7.53 -2.80
CA ASP A 73 -10.12 -7.67 -1.77
C ASP A 73 -10.80 -8.14 -0.49
N TYR A 74 -10.29 -9.18 0.17
CA TYR A 74 -10.94 -9.78 1.33
C TYR A 74 -9.93 -10.23 2.40
N ASN A 75 -10.32 -10.07 3.64
CA ASN A 75 -9.62 -10.59 4.82
C ASN A 75 -10.64 -11.41 5.61
N LEU A 76 -10.35 -12.69 5.80
CA LEU A 76 -11.17 -13.60 6.60
C LEU A 76 -10.42 -13.89 7.88
N PHE A 77 -11.08 -13.74 9.02
CA PHE A 77 -10.55 -14.08 10.33
C PHE A 77 -11.55 -14.98 11.04
N ALA A 78 -11.05 -16.05 11.66
CA ALA A 78 -11.83 -16.91 12.53
C ALA A 78 -10.98 -17.33 13.72
N GLY A 79 -11.57 -17.32 14.90
CA GLY A 79 -10.87 -17.63 16.14
C GLY A 79 -11.80 -18.31 17.13
N THR A 80 -11.23 -19.18 17.94
CA THR A 80 -11.90 -19.73 19.11
C THR A 80 -11.06 -19.47 20.33
N TYR A 81 -11.74 -19.09 21.40
CA TYR A 81 -11.17 -18.76 22.68
C TYR A 81 -11.95 -19.49 23.77
N GLN A 82 -11.26 -20.04 24.74
CA GLN A 82 -11.89 -20.61 25.92
C GLN A 82 -11.04 -20.36 27.16
N SER A 83 -11.56 -19.55 28.07
CA SER A 83 -11.04 -19.36 29.42
C SER A 83 -11.47 -20.52 30.34
N GLN A 84 -10.69 -20.76 31.40
CA GLN A 84 -11.02 -21.77 32.40
C GLN A 84 -12.27 -21.35 33.20
N GLY A 85 -13.31 -22.18 33.17
CA GLY A 85 -14.56 -21.92 33.91
C GLY A 85 -15.56 -21.05 33.15
N GLU A 86 -15.20 -20.51 31.99
CA GLU A 86 -16.12 -19.76 31.12
C GLU A 86 -16.58 -20.57 29.91
N ALA A 87 -17.66 -20.08 29.29
CA ALA A 87 -18.15 -20.62 28.02
C ALA A 87 -17.16 -20.29 26.89
N ARG A 88 -17.07 -21.20 25.92
CA ARG A 88 -16.29 -21.00 24.70
C ARG A 88 -16.81 -19.77 23.94
N SER A 89 -15.88 -18.94 23.47
CA SER A 89 -16.13 -17.82 22.56
C SER A 89 -15.61 -18.16 21.17
N ASP A 90 -16.46 -18.01 20.15
CA ASP A 90 -16.09 -18.16 18.74
C ASP A 90 -16.28 -16.82 18.03
N ASN A 91 -15.24 -16.35 17.35
CA ASN A 91 -15.22 -15.07 16.66
C ASN A 91 -14.95 -15.29 15.18
N ALA A 92 -15.73 -14.66 14.30
CA ALA A 92 -15.56 -14.69 12.86
C ALA A 92 -15.76 -13.29 12.29
N ASN A 93 -14.71 -12.74 11.68
CA ASN A 93 -14.70 -11.38 11.15
C ASN A 93 -14.26 -11.41 9.68
N THR A 94 -14.85 -10.55 8.86
CA THR A 94 -14.39 -10.30 7.50
C THR A 94 -14.53 -8.83 7.16
N TYR A 95 -13.57 -8.31 6.43
CA TYR A 95 -13.66 -6.98 5.84
C TYR A 95 -12.94 -6.97 4.51
N GLY A 96 -13.32 -6.03 3.65
CA GLY A 96 -12.78 -6.00 2.30
C GLY A 96 -13.33 -4.87 1.45
N ILE A 97 -12.88 -4.85 0.20
CA ILE A 97 -13.26 -3.87 -0.81
C ILE A 97 -13.73 -4.62 -2.05
N ALA A 98 -15.00 -4.43 -2.41
CA ALA A 98 -15.51 -4.83 -3.71
C ALA A 98 -15.40 -3.63 -4.67
N GLY A 99 -15.09 -3.87 -5.94
CA GLY A 99 -14.93 -2.78 -6.89
C GLY A 99 -15.20 -3.16 -8.34
N LEU A 100 -15.58 -2.15 -9.11
CA LEU A 100 -15.75 -2.23 -10.56
C LEU A 100 -14.91 -1.13 -11.22
N ASN A 101 -14.25 -1.51 -12.31
CA ASN A 101 -13.48 -0.60 -13.15
C ASN A 101 -14.13 -0.52 -14.53
N ALA A 102 -14.32 0.71 -15.02
CA ALA A 102 -14.79 0.99 -16.38
C ALA A 102 -14.02 2.19 -16.95
N GLY A 103 -12.95 1.91 -17.70
CA GLY A 103 -11.99 2.92 -18.13
C GLY A 103 -11.38 3.66 -16.92
N PRO A 104 -11.37 5.00 -16.89
CA PRO A 104 -10.81 5.77 -15.78
C PRO A 104 -11.71 5.82 -14.54
N TRP A 105 -12.95 5.31 -14.62
CA TRP A 105 -13.91 5.32 -13.52
C TRP A 105 -13.80 4.08 -12.66
N ARG A 106 -13.78 4.29 -11.34
CA ARG A 106 -13.52 3.26 -10.33
C ARG A 106 -14.59 3.33 -9.25
N LEU A 107 -15.49 2.37 -9.26
CA LEU A 107 -16.50 2.19 -8.21
C LEU A 107 -15.93 1.28 -7.12
N ARG A 108 -16.07 1.66 -5.86
CA ARG A 108 -15.63 0.89 -4.70
C ARG A 108 -16.73 0.82 -3.66
N SER A 109 -16.79 -0.30 -2.96
CA SER A 109 -17.70 -0.55 -1.86
C SER A 109 -16.94 -1.30 -0.78
N ASP A 110 -16.77 -0.67 0.38
CA ASP A 110 -16.01 -1.19 1.50
C ASP A 110 -16.98 -1.94 2.42
N PHE A 111 -16.79 -3.23 2.66
CA PHE A 111 -17.69 -4.05 3.48
C PHE A 111 -16.98 -4.56 4.74
N GLN A 112 -17.75 -4.76 5.81
CA GLN A 112 -17.30 -5.39 7.03
C GLN A 112 -18.42 -6.24 7.64
N TYR A 113 -18.05 -7.37 8.24
CA TYR A 113 -18.95 -8.27 8.95
C TYR A 113 -18.19 -8.87 10.13
N SER A 114 -18.84 -8.94 11.28
CA SER A 114 -18.32 -9.53 12.50
C SER A 114 -19.40 -10.36 13.18
N SER A 115 -19.02 -11.53 13.65
CA SER A 115 -19.86 -12.44 14.42
C SER A 115 -19.06 -12.93 15.62
N SER A 116 -19.61 -12.74 16.81
CA SER A 116 -19.05 -13.21 18.06
C SER A 116 -20.12 -14.04 18.76
N ARG A 117 -19.79 -15.29 19.09
CA ARG A 117 -20.63 -16.17 19.88
C ARG A 117 -19.94 -16.45 21.20
N GLN A 118 -20.64 -16.30 22.32
CA GLN A 118 -20.15 -16.68 23.64
C GLN A 118 -21.20 -17.59 24.29
N GLY A 119 -20.89 -18.89 24.40
CA GLY A 119 -21.91 -19.87 24.79
C GLY A 119 -23.09 -19.91 23.80
N ASP A 120 -24.30 -19.64 24.31
CA ASP A 120 -25.53 -19.60 23.49
C ASP A 120 -25.82 -18.21 22.89
N ASP A 121 -25.18 -17.15 23.41
CA ASP A 121 -25.39 -15.79 22.94
C ASP A 121 -24.59 -15.54 21.67
N THR A 122 -25.25 -15.03 20.63
CA THR A 122 -24.62 -14.69 19.34
C THR A 122 -24.89 -13.24 19.01
N THR A 123 -23.82 -12.45 18.93
CA THR A 123 -23.85 -11.07 18.43
C THR A 123 -23.28 -11.06 17.02
N GLN A 124 -24.06 -10.57 16.06
CA GLN A 124 -23.63 -10.46 14.66
C GLN A 124 -23.98 -9.08 14.11
N GLY A 125 -23.07 -8.54 13.31
CA GLY A 125 -23.24 -7.25 12.66
C GLY A 125 -22.52 -7.25 11.31
N GLY A 126 -23.15 -6.65 10.31
CA GLY A 126 -22.56 -6.48 8.99
C GLY A 126 -23.03 -5.19 8.37
N SER A 127 -22.13 -4.48 7.72
CA SER A 127 -22.45 -3.25 7.01
C SER A 127 -21.55 -3.08 5.79
N VAL A 128 -22.10 -2.39 4.79
CA VAL A 128 -21.29 -1.74 3.78
C VAL A 128 -20.93 -0.37 4.36
N SER A 129 -19.66 -0.14 4.64
CA SER A 129 -19.22 1.08 5.33
C SER A 129 -19.34 2.32 4.45
N ARG A 130 -18.97 2.18 3.17
CA ARG A 130 -19.12 3.23 2.16
C ARG A 130 -19.17 2.68 0.75
N THR A 131 -19.85 3.39 -0.13
CA THR A 131 -19.78 3.20 -1.59
C THR A 131 -19.47 4.52 -2.30
N TYR A 132 -18.40 4.52 -3.09
CA TYR A 132 -17.92 5.72 -3.80
C TYR A 132 -17.39 5.41 -5.18
N LEU A 133 -17.54 6.39 -6.06
CA LEU A 133 -17.00 6.43 -7.41
C LEU A 133 -15.87 7.45 -7.45
N PHE A 134 -14.70 7.06 -7.92
CA PHE A 134 -13.60 8.00 -8.11
C PHE A 134 -12.98 7.91 -9.50
N ARG A 135 -12.31 9.00 -9.88
CA ARG A 135 -11.58 9.13 -11.14
C ARG A 135 -10.34 10.01 -10.93
N PRO A 136 -9.13 9.50 -11.20
CA PRO A 136 -7.94 10.33 -11.35
C PRO A 136 -8.08 11.30 -12.52
N LEU A 137 -7.63 12.55 -12.33
CA LEU A 137 -7.60 13.62 -13.32
C LEU A 137 -6.16 14.15 -13.49
N PRO A 138 -5.31 13.43 -14.23
CA PRO A 138 -3.89 13.78 -14.37
C PRO A 138 -3.64 15.18 -14.95
N GLY A 139 -4.53 15.68 -15.82
CA GLY A 139 -4.40 17.00 -16.45
C GLY A 139 -4.40 18.18 -15.48
N ILE A 140 -4.96 18.00 -14.28
CA ILE A 140 -4.98 19.01 -13.21
C ILE A 140 -4.37 18.46 -11.89
N GLY A 141 -3.64 17.35 -11.95
CA GLY A 141 -3.00 16.76 -10.77
C GLY A 141 -3.97 16.44 -9.63
N SER A 142 -5.20 16.02 -9.95
CA SER A 142 -6.27 15.89 -8.95
C SER A 142 -7.01 14.57 -9.03
N ARG A 143 -7.77 14.26 -7.99
CA ARG A 143 -8.67 13.11 -7.89
C ARG A 143 -10.09 13.62 -7.64
N PHE A 144 -11.02 13.20 -8.49
CA PHE A 144 -12.44 13.42 -8.29
C PHE A 144 -13.06 12.21 -7.57
N VAL A 145 -13.88 12.46 -6.56
CA VAL A 145 -14.60 11.44 -5.79
C VAL A 145 -16.07 11.86 -5.67
N ALA A 146 -16.99 10.92 -5.84
CA ALA A 146 -18.42 11.10 -5.65
C ALA A 146 -19.02 9.91 -4.88
N GLY A 147 -19.98 10.17 -4.01
CA GLY A 147 -20.59 9.17 -3.12
C GLY A 147 -20.09 9.32 -1.69
N GLU A 148 -19.96 8.20 -0.99
CA GLU A 148 -19.65 8.15 0.43
C GLU A 148 -18.14 8.13 0.69
N THR A 149 -17.61 9.15 1.34
CA THR A 149 -16.18 9.28 1.60
C THR A 149 -15.92 10.11 2.86
N ASN A 150 -14.66 10.18 3.28
CA ASN A 150 -14.23 11.03 4.37
C ASN A 150 -13.53 12.29 3.85
N LEU A 151 -13.61 13.38 4.61
CA LEU A 151 -12.93 14.62 4.27
C LEU A 151 -11.41 14.46 4.44
N GLN A 152 -10.68 14.58 3.33
CA GLN A 152 -9.20 14.60 3.31
C GLN A 152 -8.70 16.05 3.36
N SER A 153 -8.64 16.63 4.55
CA SER A 153 -8.25 18.03 4.75
C SER A 153 -6.94 18.15 5.52
N GLY A 154 -6.07 19.05 5.08
CA GLY A 154 -4.87 19.42 5.82
C GLY A 154 -5.13 20.40 6.97
N ILE A 155 -6.33 20.99 7.04
CA ILE A 155 -6.64 22.14 7.90
C ILE A 155 -7.78 21.82 8.88
N PHE A 156 -8.87 21.23 8.38
CA PHE A 156 -10.06 20.88 9.13
C PHE A 156 -10.04 19.40 9.53
N ASP A 157 -10.72 19.08 10.64
CA ASP A 157 -10.83 17.71 11.10
C ASP A 157 -11.64 16.85 10.12
N THR A 158 -11.25 15.58 9.97
CA THR A 158 -11.92 14.61 9.09
C THR A 158 -13.31 14.27 9.62
N PHE A 159 -14.27 14.12 8.71
CA PHE A 159 -15.61 13.59 8.99
C PHE A 159 -16.13 12.85 7.75
N ASP A 160 -17.01 11.88 7.98
CA ASP A 160 -17.65 11.11 6.91
C ASP A 160 -18.80 11.90 6.28
N PHE A 161 -18.93 11.82 4.95
CA PHE A 161 -19.99 12.49 4.22
C PHE A 161 -20.37 11.77 2.93
N THR A 162 -21.56 12.09 2.44
CA THR A 162 -22.02 11.71 1.09
C THR A 162 -22.08 12.95 0.21
N GLY A 163 -21.33 12.96 -0.88
CA GLY A 163 -21.26 14.13 -1.75
C GLY A 163 -20.25 14.01 -2.86
N ILE A 164 -19.62 15.14 -3.19
CA ILE A 164 -18.55 15.24 -4.19
C ILE A 164 -17.32 15.89 -3.59
N SER A 165 -16.15 15.50 -4.07
CA SER A 165 -14.86 16.01 -3.63
C SER A 165 -13.89 16.06 -4.81
N LEU A 166 -13.13 17.13 -4.90
CA LEU A 166 -12.04 17.31 -5.85
C LEU A 166 -10.78 17.74 -5.09
N ASN A 167 -9.82 16.83 -5.02
CA ASN A 167 -8.61 17.00 -4.20
C ASN A 167 -7.37 16.93 -5.08
N SER A 168 -6.37 17.77 -4.81
CA SER A 168 -5.04 17.58 -5.37
C SER A 168 -4.45 16.24 -4.89
N ASP A 169 -3.88 15.43 -5.80
CA ASP A 169 -3.28 14.14 -5.47
C ASP A 169 -1.75 14.22 -5.61
N ASP A 170 -1.04 14.32 -4.48
CA ASP A 170 0.41 14.45 -4.47
C ASP A 170 1.11 13.18 -4.99
N ARG A 171 0.44 12.02 -5.06
CA ARG A 171 1.02 10.81 -5.65
C ARG A 171 1.25 10.98 -7.15
N MET A 172 0.56 11.92 -7.81
CA MET A 172 0.84 12.26 -9.21
C MET A 172 2.19 12.98 -9.37
N LEU A 173 2.76 13.49 -8.28
CA LEU A 173 4.08 14.09 -8.25
C LEU A 173 5.19 13.03 -8.12
N PRO A 174 6.42 13.33 -8.57
CA PRO A 174 7.59 12.50 -8.29
C PRO A 174 7.76 12.22 -6.81
N TRP A 175 8.29 11.03 -6.47
CA TRP A 175 8.41 10.57 -5.08
C TRP A 175 9.19 11.53 -4.17
N GLN A 176 10.17 12.26 -4.71
CA GLN A 176 10.94 13.28 -3.96
C GLN A 176 10.10 14.48 -3.52
N LEU A 177 8.86 14.60 -4.03
CA LEU A 177 7.92 15.67 -3.71
C LEU A 177 6.70 15.19 -2.90
N ARG A 178 6.67 13.91 -2.45
CA ARG A 178 5.54 13.32 -1.71
C ARG A 178 5.72 13.44 -0.18
N GLY A 179 4.62 13.27 0.56
CA GLY A 179 4.53 13.38 2.03
C GLY A 179 4.82 12.08 2.80
N TYR A 180 4.69 12.16 4.12
CA TYR A 180 4.92 11.10 5.12
C TYR A 180 3.68 10.23 5.36
N ALA A 181 3.88 8.97 5.77
CA ALA A 181 2.84 8.08 6.28
C ALA A 181 3.11 7.73 7.75
N PRO A 182 2.11 7.75 8.64
CA PRO A 182 2.29 7.44 10.05
C PRO A 182 2.68 5.97 10.26
N GLN A 183 3.52 5.73 11.26
CA GLN A 183 3.81 4.39 11.76
C GLN A 183 3.10 4.22 13.11
N ILE A 184 2.39 3.10 13.28
CA ILE A 184 1.76 2.75 14.57
C ILE A 184 2.70 1.79 15.27
N THR A 185 3.16 2.18 16.45
CA THR A 185 3.99 1.34 17.33
C THR A 185 3.21 0.98 18.58
N GLY A 186 3.30 -0.26 19.03
CA GLY A 186 2.71 -0.72 20.30
C GLY A 186 3.38 -2.01 20.76
N THR A 187 2.91 -2.55 21.88
CA THR A 187 3.37 -3.86 22.40
C THR A 187 2.16 -4.74 22.67
N ALA A 188 2.22 -5.99 22.23
CA ALA A 188 1.19 -7.02 22.46
C ALA A 188 1.64 -8.01 23.54
N ARG A 189 0.67 -8.48 24.34
CA ARG A 189 0.89 -9.40 25.48
C ARG A 189 1.05 -10.85 25.04
N SER A 190 0.28 -11.23 24.02
CA SER A 190 0.15 -12.57 23.42
C SER A 190 0.03 -12.46 21.89
N ASN A 191 -0.46 -13.48 21.17
CA ASN A 191 -0.73 -13.31 19.74
C ASN A 191 -1.98 -12.44 19.57
N ALA A 192 -1.77 -11.13 19.52
CA ALA A 192 -2.87 -10.19 19.45
C ALA A 192 -3.36 -9.99 18.01
N THR A 193 -4.65 -9.66 17.90
CA THR A 193 -5.22 -9.06 16.70
C THR A 193 -5.22 -7.56 16.88
N VAL A 194 -4.40 -6.86 16.09
CA VAL A 194 -4.37 -5.40 16.05
C VAL A 194 -5.34 -4.93 14.98
N SER A 195 -6.42 -4.28 15.39
CA SER A 195 -7.32 -3.57 14.48
C SER A 195 -7.13 -2.07 14.61
N VAL A 196 -6.96 -1.41 13.47
CA VAL A 196 -6.88 0.04 13.35
C VAL A 196 -8.18 0.50 12.72
N SER A 197 -8.92 1.31 13.46
CA SER A 197 -10.15 1.92 12.99
C SER A 197 -10.05 3.44 12.91
N GLN A 198 -10.85 4.00 12.03
CA GLN A 198 -11.06 5.43 11.91
C GLN A 198 -12.55 5.67 11.78
N GLN A 199 -13.12 6.46 12.70
CA GLN A 199 -14.57 6.77 12.72
C GLN A 199 -15.42 5.49 12.68
N GLY A 200 -15.05 4.49 13.49
CA GLY A 200 -15.74 3.20 13.58
C GLY A 200 -15.53 2.22 12.41
N ARG A 201 -14.84 2.63 11.33
CA ARG A 201 -14.48 1.75 10.20
C ARG A 201 -13.11 1.12 10.40
N VAL A 202 -13.01 -0.21 10.32
CA VAL A 202 -11.72 -0.91 10.31
C VAL A 202 -11.00 -0.66 8.98
N ILE A 203 -9.85 0.00 9.03
CA ILE A 203 -9.03 0.31 7.84
C ILE A 203 -7.86 -0.67 7.68
N TYR A 204 -7.44 -1.29 8.78
CA TYR A 204 -6.34 -2.25 8.80
C TYR A 204 -6.56 -3.21 9.96
N GLN A 205 -6.31 -4.50 9.72
CA GLN A 205 -6.32 -5.50 10.78
C GLN A 205 -5.34 -6.60 10.44
N THR A 206 -4.43 -6.88 11.36
CA THR A 206 -3.41 -7.93 11.23
C THR A 206 -3.21 -8.65 12.56
N LYS A 207 -2.66 -9.86 12.51
CA LYS A 207 -2.11 -10.49 13.70
C LYS A 207 -0.67 -10.05 13.92
N VAL A 208 -0.30 -9.96 15.19
CA VAL A 208 1.06 -9.72 15.63
C VAL A 208 1.46 -10.80 16.63
N ALA A 209 2.74 -11.16 16.62
CA ALA A 209 3.31 -12.03 17.65
C ALA A 209 3.41 -11.27 18.99
N PRO A 210 3.58 -11.98 20.13
CA PRO A 210 3.82 -11.34 21.42
C PRO A 210 5.07 -10.44 21.35
N GLY A 211 4.97 -9.21 21.89
CA GLY A 211 6.06 -8.23 21.89
C GLY A 211 5.76 -6.94 21.12
N PRO A 212 6.79 -6.08 20.92
CA PRO A 212 6.65 -4.81 20.25
C PRO A 212 6.37 -5.03 18.76
N PHE A 213 5.39 -4.29 18.24
CA PHE A 213 5.03 -4.33 16.83
C PHE A 213 5.08 -2.92 16.22
N VAL A 214 5.32 -2.88 14.92
CA VAL A 214 5.29 -1.64 14.12
C VAL A 214 4.47 -1.90 12.86
N ILE A 215 3.40 -1.13 12.67
CA ILE A 215 2.60 -1.14 11.45
C ILE A 215 3.05 0.04 10.60
N ARG A 216 3.65 -0.27 9.44
CA ARG A 216 4.16 0.71 8.47
C ARG A 216 3.34 0.79 7.18
N ASP A 217 2.44 -0.17 6.98
CA ASP A 217 1.74 -0.40 5.71
C ASP A 217 0.39 0.32 5.63
N LEU A 218 0.19 1.37 6.42
CA LEU A 218 -0.98 2.24 6.30
C LEU A 218 -0.87 3.09 5.04
N ASN A 219 -2.00 3.28 4.36
CA ASN A 219 -2.06 4.13 3.18
C ASN A 219 -1.65 5.58 3.54
N GLN A 220 -0.80 6.20 2.72
CA GLN A 220 -0.30 7.59 2.90
C GLN A 220 -1.42 8.65 2.94
N THR A 221 -2.67 8.27 2.61
CA THR A 221 -3.85 9.14 2.60
C THR A 221 -4.61 9.13 3.94
N VAL A 222 -4.21 8.30 4.92
CA VAL A 222 -4.85 8.24 6.23
C VAL A 222 -4.48 9.49 7.06
N GLN A 223 -5.48 10.21 7.56
CA GLN A 223 -5.34 11.47 8.30
C GLN A 223 -6.30 11.48 9.50
N GLY A 224 -5.97 12.16 10.60
CA GLY A 224 -6.83 12.30 11.78
C GLY A 224 -6.49 11.33 12.91
N THR A 225 -7.37 11.21 13.91
CA THR A 225 -7.16 10.26 15.02
C THR A 225 -7.51 8.85 14.58
N LEU A 226 -6.62 7.91 14.87
CA LEU A 226 -6.78 6.48 14.63
C LEU A 226 -6.96 5.78 15.97
N ASP A 227 -8.03 5.01 16.08
CA ASP A 227 -8.29 4.15 17.23
C ASP A 227 -7.62 2.81 16.97
N VAL A 228 -6.65 2.48 17.81
CA VAL A 228 -5.93 1.21 17.76
C VAL A 228 -6.48 0.32 18.87
N ARG A 229 -7.00 -0.83 18.48
CA ARG A 229 -7.50 -1.85 19.39
C ARG A 229 -6.62 -3.08 19.26
N VAL A 230 -5.97 -3.45 20.36
CA VAL A 230 -5.15 -4.66 20.49
C VAL A 230 -5.97 -5.67 21.27
N THR A 231 -6.51 -6.66 20.57
CA THR A 231 -7.28 -7.75 21.19
C THR A 231 -6.35 -8.95 21.39
N GLU A 232 -6.05 -9.24 22.64
CA GLU A 232 -5.17 -10.34 23.05
C GLU A 232 -5.83 -11.71 22.87
N ASP A 233 -5.02 -12.78 22.90
CA ASP A 233 -5.53 -14.15 22.81
C ASP A 233 -6.49 -14.49 23.95
N ASN A 234 -6.33 -13.86 25.12
CA ASN A 234 -7.20 -14.02 26.29
C ASN A 234 -8.51 -13.18 26.24
N GLY A 235 -8.74 -12.46 25.14
CA GLY A 235 -9.88 -11.58 24.97
C GLY A 235 -9.77 -10.22 25.68
N GLN A 236 -8.70 -9.96 26.44
CA GLN A 236 -8.42 -8.63 26.95
C GLN A 236 -8.17 -7.69 25.78
N VAL A 237 -8.66 -6.46 25.92
CA VAL A 237 -8.59 -5.44 24.89
C VAL A 237 -7.84 -4.26 25.46
N SER A 238 -6.74 -3.88 24.82
CA SER A 238 -6.08 -2.60 25.06
C SER A 238 -6.44 -1.64 23.93
N THR A 239 -6.89 -0.44 24.27
CA THR A 239 -7.19 0.61 23.31
C THR A 239 -6.26 1.80 23.52
N PHE A 240 -5.76 2.35 22.43
CA PHE A 240 -5.04 3.61 22.46
C PHE A 240 -5.24 4.37 21.15
N GLN A 241 -5.09 5.68 21.22
CA GLN A 241 -5.21 6.55 20.06
C GLN A 241 -3.84 6.92 19.51
N VAL A 242 -3.75 6.97 18.18
CA VAL A 242 -2.59 7.50 17.47
C VAL A 242 -3.06 8.61 16.55
N SER A 243 -2.41 9.77 16.60
CA SER A 243 -2.69 10.84 15.65
C SER A 243 -1.94 10.60 14.33
N ALA A 244 -2.67 10.33 13.25
CA ALA A 244 -2.15 10.42 11.90
C ALA A 244 -2.08 11.90 11.48
N SER A 245 -1.12 12.63 12.05
CA SER A 245 -0.82 14.02 11.69
C SER A 245 0.13 14.08 10.50
N THR A 246 -0.20 14.91 9.51
CA THR A 246 0.65 15.11 8.32
C THR A 246 1.79 16.10 8.60
N VAL A 247 2.87 16.01 7.81
CA VAL A 247 3.93 17.01 7.73
C VAL A 247 3.32 18.41 7.57
N PRO A 248 3.94 19.48 8.11
CA PRO A 248 3.55 20.87 7.84
C PRO A 248 3.09 21.05 6.40
N PHE A 249 1.96 21.77 6.19
CA PHE A 249 1.26 21.92 4.91
C PHE A 249 2.04 22.79 3.90
N LEU A 250 3.29 22.41 3.66
CA LEU A 250 4.27 23.04 2.81
C LEU A 250 4.01 22.65 1.36
N THR A 251 3.81 23.67 0.55
CA THR A 251 3.69 23.62 -0.90
C THR A 251 4.91 24.24 -1.54
N ARG A 252 5.44 23.60 -2.59
CA ARG A 252 6.62 24.13 -3.29
C ARG A 252 6.28 25.41 -4.02
N LYS A 253 7.29 26.25 -4.27
CA LYS A 253 7.14 27.52 -4.99
C LYS A 253 6.32 27.35 -6.28
N GLY A 254 5.22 28.10 -6.38
CA GLY A 254 4.32 28.10 -7.54
C GLY A 254 3.35 26.92 -7.61
N GLN A 255 3.43 25.94 -6.71
CA GLN A 255 2.42 24.88 -6.60
C GLN A 255 1.24 25.36 -5.77
N VAL A 256 0.05 24.87 -6.13
CA VAL A 256 -1.19 25.05 -5.39
C VAL A 256 -1.77 23.68 -5.10
N ARG A 257 -1.92 23.35 -3.82
CA ARG A 257 -2.70 22.19 -3.37
C ARG A 257 -4.07 22.69 -2.96
N TYR A 258 -5.13 21.98 -3.29
CA TYR A 258 -6.49 22.37 -2.96
C TYR A 258 -7.38 21.16 -2.69
N ASN A 259 -8.43 21.39 -1.90
CA ASN A 259 -9.54 20.47 -1.72
C ASN A 259 -10.82 21.30 -1.78
N VAL A 260 -11.73 20.86 -2.66
CA VAL A 260 -13.08 21.40 -2.77
C VAL A 260 -14.05 20.26 -2.57
N SER A 261 -14.89 20.35 -1.53
CA SER A 261 -15.83 19.29 -1.17
C SER A 261 -17.20 19.86 -0.84
N ALA A 262 -18.25 19.14 -1.20
CA ALA A 262 -19.62 19.50 -0.87
C ALA A 262 -20.49 18.26 -0.72
N GLY A 263 -21.34 18.23 0.31
CA GLY A 263 -22.16 17.05 0.59
C GLY A 263 -22.95 17.18 1.88
N GLN A 264 -23.49 16.06 2.36
CA GLN A 264 -24.16 15.98 3.65
C GLN A 264 -23.35 15.06 4.57
N VAL A 265 -23.23 15.45 5.85
CA VAL A 265 -22.50 14.65 6.83
C VAL A 265 -23.19 13.31 7.06
N ARG A 266 -22.38 12.29 7.33
CA ARG A 266 -22.82 10.99 7.78
C ARG A 266 -22.38 10.80 9.23
N PRO A 267 -23.31 10.82 10.20
CA PRO A 267 -22.97 10.64 11.61
C PRO A 267 -22.47 9.22 11.91
N ASP A 268 -22.86 8.24 11.11
CA ASP A 268 -22.56 6.84 11.35
C ASP A 268 -22.35 6.04 10.05
N ILE A 269 -22.10 4.75 10.23
CA ILE A 269 -21.91 3.79 9.15
C ILE A 269 -23.21 3.44 8.40
N SER A 270 -24.39 3.89 8.86
CA SER A 270 -25.72 3.46 8.41
C SER A 270 -26.19 4.05 7.08
N HIS A 271 -25.28 4.60 6.27
CA HIS A 271 -25.56 5.36 5.03
C HIS A 271 -26.49 6.57 5.20
N HIS A 272 -26.97 6.83 6.42
CA HIS A 272 -27.84 7.96 6.72
C HIS A 272 -27.08 9.27 6.62
N THR A 273 -27.69 10.24 5.94
CA THR A 273 -27.16 11.59 5.83
C THR A 273 -27.96 12.52 6.73
N ALA A 274 -27.25 13.40 7.44
CA ALA A 274 -27.85 14.34 8.38
C ALA A 274 -27.45 15.78 8.04
N GLY A 275 -28.31 16.72 8.44
CA GLY A 275 -28.02 18.13 8.41
C GLY A 275 -28.06 18.81 7.04
N GLU A 276 -27.59 20.06 7.05
CA GLU A 276 -27.54 20.92 5.86
C GLU A 276 -26.35 20.53 4.99
N VAL A 277 -26.44 20.81 3.68
CA VAL A 277 -25.31 20.61 2.78
C VAL A 277 -24.14 21.48 3.24
N PHE A 278 -23.01 20.86 3.53
CA PHE A 278 -21.77 21.60 3.79
C PHE A 278 -21.06 21.88 2.47
N THR A 279 -20.27 22.95 2.49
CA THR A 279 -19.33 23.30 1.43
C THR A 279 -18.00 23.62 2.06
N LEU A 280 -16.94 23.08 1.48
CA LEU A 280 -15.57 23.27 1.90
C LEU A 280 -14.72 23.67 0.71
N GLY A 281 -13.86 24.65 0.92
CA GLY A 281 -12.80 25.00 0.00
C GLY A 281 -11.55 25.35 0.80
N GLU A 282 -10.46 24.65 0.53
CA GLU A 282 -9.15 24.95 1.09
C GLU A 282 -8.07 24.96 0.01
N ALA A 283 -7.03 25.74 0.26
CA ALA A 283 -5.87 25.81 -0.60
C ALA A 283 -4.60 26.07 0.19
N SER A 284 -3.48 25.55 -0.32
CA SER A 284 -2.13 25.94 0.07
C SER A 284 -1.36 26.36 -1.16
N TRP A 285 -0.66 27.48 -1.05
CA TRP A 285 0.12 28.09 -2.10
C TRP A 285 1.55 28.28 -1.65
N GLY A 286 2.49 27.73 -2.43
CA GLY A 286 3.91 27.96 -2.24
C GLY A 286 4.28 29.34 -2.76
N MET A 287 4.04 30.36 -1.94
CA MET A 287 4.29 31.77 -2.29
C MET A 287 5.78 32.01 -2.56
N LEU A 288 6.66 31.41 -1.74
CA LEU A 288 8.12 31.50 -1.87
C LEU A 288 8.74 30.09 -1.93
N SER A 289 10.06 30.00 -2.13
CA SER A 289 10.80 28.73 -2.14
C SER A 289 10.69 27.93 -0.83
N GLN A 290 10.49 28.63 0.28
CA GLN A 290 10.48 28.06 1.62
C GLN A 290 9.23 28.44 2.42
N THR A 291 8.34 29.26 1.86
CA THR A 291 7.17 29.78 2.56
C THR A 291 5.91 29.40 1.80
N SER A 292 4.98 28.78 2.52
CA SER A 292 3.68 28.37 2.03
C SER A 292 2.60 29.08 2.84
N LEU A 293 1.61 29.64 2.17
CA LEU A 293 0.42 30.19 2.80
C LEU A 293 -0.73 29.24 2.54
N TYR A 294 -1.52 28.96 3.57
CA TYR A 294 -2.67 28.09 3.44
C TYR A 294 -3.87 28.62 4.21
N GLY A 295 -5.04 28.21 3.78
CA GLY A 295 -6.29 28.60 4.41
C GLY A 295 -7.48 27.90 3.79
N GLY A 296 -8.61 28.00 4.46
CA GLY A 296 -9.83 27.39 3.99
C GLY A 296 -11.07 27.92 4.67
N PHE A 297 -12.19 27.54 4.10
CA PHE A 297 -13.52 27.83 4.60
C PHE A 297 -14.35 26.55 4.59
N LEU A 298 -15.11 26.34 5.65
CA LEU A 298 -16.12 25.28 5.76
C LEU A 298 -17.42 25.91 6.27
N GLY A 299 -18.49 25.83 5.50
CA GLY A 299 -19.81 26.30 5.91
C GLY A 299 -20.87 25.22 5.73
N ALA A 300 -21.76 25.07 6.71
CA ALA A 300 -22.93 24.20 6.63
C ALA A 300 -24.18 24.99 7.03
N GLY A 301 -24.91 25.43 6.01
CA GLY A 301 -26.07 26.33 6.10
C GLY A 301 -25.85 27.54 7.02
N SER A 302 -26.81 27.82 7.90
CA SER A 302 -26.77 29.02 8.76
C SER A 302 -26.27 28.77 10.19
N HIS A 303 -26.03 27.50 10.51
CA HIS A 303 -25.74 27.02 11.86
C HIS A 303 -24.26 26.74 12.10
N TYR A 304 -23.45 26.60 11.05
CA TYR A 304 -22.01 26.38 11.19
C TYR A 304 -21.20 27.11 10.11
N GLN A 305 -20.16 27.82 10.53
CA GLN A 305 -19.15 28.42 9.67
C GLN A 305 -17.78 28.31 10.33
N SER A 306 -16.76 27.97 9.56
CA SER A 306 -15.38 27.90 10.02
C SER A 306 -14.43 28.48 8.98
N PHE A 307 -13.46 29.23 9.45
CA PHE A 307 -12.43 29.86 8.65
C PHE A 307 -11.06 29.59 9.25
N ALA A 308 -10.12 29.20 8.43
CA ALA A 308 -8.76 28.86 8.85
C ALA A 308 -7.72 29.59 8.00
N LEU A 309 -6.64 30.01 8.65
CA LEU A 309 -5.51 30.64 8.01
C LEU A 309 -4.21 30.18 8.67
N GLY A 310 -3.21 29.86 7.86
CA GLY A 310 -1.92 29.41 8.35
C GLY A 310 -0.75 29.73 7.44
N ILE A 311 0.43 29.60 8.01
CA ILE A 311 1.71 29.76 7.33
C ILE A 311 2.60 28.56 7.64
N GLY A 312 3.21 28.03 6.60
CA GLY A 312 4.26 27.03 6.69
C GLY A 312 5.59 27.64 6.27
N GLN A 313 6.64 27.38 7.04
CA GLN A 313 8.00 27.79 6.74
C GLN A 313 8.93 26.58 6.81
N ASN A 314 9.62 26.31 5.71
CA ASN A 314 10.80 25.46 5.71
C ASN A 314 11.99 26.31 6.19
N LEU A 315 12.53 25.98 7.36
CA LEU A 315 13.68 26.62 7.99
C LEU A 315 15.00 25.92 7.61
N LEU A 316 14.99 25.07 6.58
CA LEU A 316 16.14 24.33 6.06
C LEU A 316 16.76 23.43 7.15
N TRP A 317 17.96 23.76 7.60
CA TRP A 317 18.70 23.01 8.61
C TRP A 317 17.99 22.99 9.97
N LEU A 318 17.04 23.89 10.24
CA LEU A 318 16.20 23.87 11.45
C LEU A 318 14.93 23.03 11.31
N GLY A 319 14.63 22.49 10.13
CA GLY A 319 13.41 21.70 9.87
C GLY A 319 12.28 22.54 9.28
N ALA A 320 11.05 22.05 9.41
CA ALA A 320 9.84 22.70 8.92
C ALA A 320 8.90 23.01 10.08
N ILE A 321 8.27 24.18 10.03
CA ILE A 321 7.26 24.61 11.00
C ILE A 321 6.02 25.09 10.25
N SER A 322 4.83 24.77 10.76
CA SER A 322 3.59 25.44 10.36
C SER A 322 2.78 25.85 11.57
N VAL A 323 2.10 26.98 11.43
CA VAL A 323 1.19 27.52 12.45
C VAL A 323 -0.09 27.96 11.76
N ASP A 324 -1.23 27.55 12.30
CA ASP A 324 -2.55 27.97 11.85
C ASP A 324 -3.49 28.32 12.99
N ILE A 325 -4.45 29.18 12.66
CA ILE A 325 -5.59 29.55 13.49
C ILE A 325 -6.87 29.22 12.74
N THR A 326 -7.78 28.52 13.42
CA THR A 326 -9.10 28.18 12.91
C THR A 326 -10.15 28.80 13.83
N ARG A 327 -11.04 29.61 13.27
CA ARG A 327 -12.18 30.19 13.96
C ARG A 327 -13.46 29.52 13.49
N ALA A 328 -14.23 28.97 14.43
CA ALA A 328 -15.51 28.35 14.16
C ALA A 328 -16.63 29.09 14.90
N THR A 329 -17.74 29.34 14.21
CA THR A 329 -19.01 29.75 14.81
C THR A 329 -20.03 28.64 14.58
N SER A 330 -20.59 28.11 15.67
CA SER A 330 -21.52 26.99 15.65
C SER A 330 -22.79 27.33 16.43
N GLN A 331 -23.90 26.69 16.07
CA GLN A 331 -25.18 26.80 16.75
C GLN A 331 -25.76 25.40 16.98
N LEU A 332 -25.62 24.89 18.19
CA LEU A 332 -26.26 23.65 18.61
C LEU A 332 -27.77 23.86 18.85
N PRO A 333 -28.61 22.81 18.71
CA PRO A 333 -30.03 22.89 19.00
C PRO A 333 -30.29 23.46 20.40
N ALA A 334 -31.26 24.37 20.53
CA ALA A 334 -31.63 25.03 21.78
C ALA A 334 -30.49 25.83 22.47
N MET A 335 -29.36 26.08 21.80
CA MET A 335 -28.27 26.92 22.30
C MET A 335 -28.05 28.17 21.43
N PRO A 336 -27.54 29.27 22.02
CA PRO A 336 -27.15 30.46 21.26
C PRO A 336 -25.95 30.15 20.37
N LYS A 337 -25.74 30.97 19.33
CA LYS A 337 -24.53 30.93 18.51
C LYS A 337 -23.30 31.17 19.37
N GLN A 338 -22.33 30.27 19.29
CA GLN A 338 -21.05 30.36 19.98
C GLN A 338 -19.92 30.52 18.98
N THR A 339 -18.81 31.11 19.40
CA THR A 339 -17.61 31.27 18.56
C THR A 339 -16.38 30.94 19.40
N GLY A 340 -15.50 30.12 18.84
CA GLY A 340 -14.23 29.76 19.46
C GLY A 340 -13.10 29.71 18.44
N ASN A 341 -11.87 29.67 18.93
CA ASN A 341 -10.67 29.55 18.11
C ASN A 341 -9.89 28.29 18.51
N SER A 342 -9.22 27.70 17.53
CA SER A 342 -8.24 26.64 17.71
C SER A 342 -6.93 27.09 17.09
N TYR A 343 -5.84 26.87 17.82
CA TYR A 343 -4.48 27.19 17.39
C TYR A 343 -3.72 25.88 17.22
N ARG A 344 -3.06 25.71 16.08
CA ARG A 344 -2.29 24.51 15.77
C ARG A 344 -0.87 24.90 15.35
N MET A 345 0.11 24.19 15.89
CA MET A 345 1.52 24.30 15.53
C MET A 345 2.06 22.91 15.25
N ILE A 346 2.73 22.75 14.12
CA ILE A 346 3.35 21.49 13.69
C ILE A 346 4.82 21.76 13.39
N TYR A 347 5.70 20.96 13.95
CA TYR A 347 7.13 20.99 13.69
C TYR A 347 7.62 19.62 13.24
N SER A 348 8.44 19.57 12.19
CA SER A 348 9.09 18.35 11.72
C SER A 348 10.54 18.60 11.34
N LYS A 349 11.43 17.65 11.60
CA LYS A 349 12.86 17.78 11.33
C LYS A 349 13.49 16.43 11.01
N GLN A 350 14.17 16.35 9.88
CA GLN A 350 15.05 15.24 9.54
C GLN A 350 16.52 15.67 9.68
N PHE A 351 17.33 14.77 10.23
CA PHE A 351 18.77 14.90 10.45
C PHE A 351 19.50 13.90 9.55
N ASP A 352 19.95 14.37 8.40
CA ASP A 352 20.60 13.52 7.39
C ASP A 352 21.96 12.96 7.88
N GLU A 353 22.68 13.68 8.76
CA GLU A 353 24.00 13.26 9.25
C GLU A 353 23.95 12.06 10.21
N THR A 354 22.82 11.87 10.90
CA THR A 354 22.64 10.79 11.90
C THR A 354 21.51 9.84 11.51
N ASP A 355 20.98 9.93 10.29
CA ASP A 355 19.78 9.20 9.84
C ASP A 355 18.63 9.25 10.87
N SER A 356 18.48 10.38 11.55
CA SER A 356 17.53 10.57 12.65
C SER A 356 16.41 11.49 12.24
N GLN A 357 15.23 11.31 12.81
CA GLN A 357 14.06 12.12 12.48
C GLN A 357 13.27 12.45 13.75
N ILE A 358 12.88 13.71 13.87
CA ILE A 358 11.76 14.13 14.69
C ILE A 358 10.60 14.27 13.72
N SER A 359 9.77 13.23 13.64
CA SER A 359 8.74 13.09 12.60
C SER A 359 7.68 14.17 12.73
N VAL A 360 7.06 14.31 13.91
CA VAL A 360 6.04 15.35 14.18
C VAL A 360 6.04 15.72 15.67
N ALA A 361 6.19 17.01 15.96
CA ALA A 361 5.73 17.64 17.20
C ALA A 361 4.54 18.53 16.86
N ALA A 362 3.33 18.05 17.16
CA ALA A 362 2.07 18.75 16.94
C ALA A 362 1.47 19.20 18.26
N LEU A 363 1.12 20.47 18.34
CA LEU A 363 0.40 21.08 19.45
C LEU A 363 -0.87 21.70 18.90
N ARG A 364 -2.02 21.30 19.45
CA ARG A 364 -3.30 21.97 19.22
C ARG A 364 -3.85 22.45 20.55
N HIS A 365 -4.39 23.67 20.56
CA HIS A 365 -5.13 24.21 21.68
C HIS A 365 -6.43 24.84 21.19
N SER A 366 -7.55 24.42 21.78
CA SER A 366 -8.89 24.85 21.40
C SER A 366 -9.59 25.54 22.57
N ASP A 367 -10.18 26.70 22.29
CA ASP A 367 -11.06 27.40 23.23
C ASP A 367 -12.28 26.52 23.57
N ARG A 368 -12.87 26.68 24.78
CA ARG A 368 -14.04 25.89 25.21
C ARG A 368 -15.25 25.97 24.27
N HIS A 369 -15.39 27.07 23.52
CA HIS A 369 -16.49 27.29 22.57
C HIS A 369 -16.10 26.94 21.12
N PHE A 370 -14.89 26.42 20.89
CA PHE A 370 -14.48 25.95 19.58
C PHE A 370 -15.05 24.54 19.38
N LEU A 371 -15.85 24.38 18.34
CA LEU A 371 -16.25 23.07 17.85
C LEU A 371 -15.73 22.93 16.42
N SER A 372 -14.97 21.88 16.16
CA SER A 372 -14.73 21.46 14.78
C SER A 372 -16.05 21.01 14.15
N TYR A 373 -16.09 20.86 12.82
CA TYR A 373 -17.34 20.43 12.19
C TYR A 373 -17.67 18.99 12.58
N ALA A 374 -16.64 18.14 12.71
CA ALA A 374 -16.76 16.77 13.24
C ALA A 374 -17.38 16.78 14.64
N SER A 375 -16.77 17.47 15.61
CA SER A 375 -17.31 17.56 16.97
C SER A 375 -18.71 18.19 17.02
N TYR A 376 -18.99 19.19 16.18
CA TYR A 376 -20.33 19.78 16.09
C TYR A 376 -21.37 18.78 15.58
N THR A 377 -21.02 17.94 14.60
CA THR A 377 -21.94 16.91 14.08
C THR A 377 -22.11 15.76 15.06
N ASP A 378 -21.04 15.37 15.75
CA ASP A 378 -21.06 14.32 16.77
C ASP A 378 -21.93 14.75 17.96
N MET A 379 -21.78 15.97 18.46
CA MET A 379 -22.66 16.53 19.51
C MET A 379 -24.12 16.73 19.08
N LYS A 380 -24.38 16.91 17.79
CA LYS A 380 -25.72 17.24 17.28
C LYS A 380 -26.51 16.00 16.90
N TYR A 381 -25.84 14.97 16.37
CA TYR A 381 -26.47 13.79 15.80
C TYR A 381 -26.04 12.48 16.46
N GLY A 382 -24.91 12.48 17.18
CA GLY A 382 -24.46 11.37 18.01
C GLY A 382 -24.63 11.66 19.50
N ASP A 383 -23.96 10.83 20.30
CA ASP A 383 -23.98 10.89 21.77
C ASP A 383 -22.64 11.38 22.37
N ASP A 384 -21.73 11.87 21.53
CA ASP A 384 -20.40 12.35 21.94
C ASP A 384 -20.44 13.85 22.24
N ASP A 385 -20.16 14.22 23.50
CA ASP A 385 -20.07 15.60 23.96
C ASP A 385 -18.64 16.02 24.34
N ASP A 386 -17.62 15.27 23.93
CA ASP A 386 -16.23 15.53 24.27
C ASP A 386 -15.72 16.85 23.69
N LEU A 387 -15.20 17.70 24.59
CA LEU A 387 -14.66 19.01 24.24
C LEU A 387 -13.14 19.01 24.40
N GLU A 388 -12.44 18.64 23.33
CA GLU A 388 -10.98 18.64 23.30
C GLU A 388 -10.43 20.05 23.61
N LYS A 389 -9.59 20.14 24.64
CA LYS A 389 -8.91 21.38 25.06
C LYS A 389 -7.53 21.49 24.45
N GLN A 390 -6.75 20.42 24.50
CA GLN A 390 -5.38 20.43 24.03
C GLN A 390 -4.95 19.01 23.66
N SER A 391 -4.31 18.88 22.49
CA SER A 391 -3.56 17.68 22.10
C SER A 391 -2.10 18.02 21.87
N VAL A 392 -1.22 17.20 22.43
CA VAL A 392 0.23 17.25 22.25
C VAL A 392 0.66 15.90 21.71
N SER A 393 1.16 15.86 20.49
CA SER A 393 1.72 14.67 19.87
C SER A 393 3.19 14.91 19.55
N VAL A 394 4.07 14.04 20.05
CA VAL A 394 5.51 14.08 19.78
C VAL A 394 5.94 12.70 19.36
N SER A 395 6.55 12.59 18.18
CA SER A 395 7.14 11.35 17.68
C SER A 395 8.53 11.60 17.10
N GLY A 396 9.47 10.71 17.40
CA GLY A 396 10.83 10.79 16.89
C GLY A 396 11.56 9.47 16.97
N SER A 397 12.49 9.26 16.04
CA SER A 397 13.39 8.12 16.00
C SER A 397 14.82 8.61 15.79
N GLN A 398 15.72 8.24 16.71
CA GLN A 398 17.13 8.62 16.69
C GLN A 398 17.98 7.37 16.44
N ASN A 399 18.65 7.34 15.30
CA ASN A 399 19.70 6.36 15.05
C ASN A 399 21.05 6.93 15.51
N ILE A 400 21.76 6.17 16.34
CA ILE A 400 23.12 6.47 16.78
C ILE A 400 24.04 5.40 16.21
N ALA A 401 24.40 5.55 14.92
CA ALA A 401 25.20 4.59 14.17
C ALA A 401 26.54 4.25 14.86
N ALA A 402 27.17 5.22 15.52
CA ALA A 402 28.42 5.01 16.27
C ALA A 402 28.29 4.01 17.44
N LEU A 403 27.07 3.79 17.94
CA LEU A 403 26.75 2.89 19.04
C LEU A 403 25.85 1.72 18.59
N ASN A 404 25.54 1.57 17.30
CA ASN A 404 24.55 0.60 16.78
C ASN A 404 23.23 0.62 17.58
N LEU A 405 22.79 1.82 17.97
CA LEU A 405 21.66 2.03 18.86
C LEU A 405 20.58 2.81 18.13
N ASN A 406 19.33 2.37 18.29
CA ASN A 406 18.15 3.05 17.77
C ASN A 406 17.21 3.37 18.92
N LEU A 407 16.74 4.60 19.02
CA LEU A 407 15.79 5.06 20.03
C LEU A 407 14.54 5.60 19.35
N ASP A 408 13.41 4.97 19.58
CA ASP A 408 12.10 5.40 19.14
C ASP A 408 11.32 5.94 20.34
N ILE A 409 10.66 7.10 20.19
CA ILE A 409 9.82 7.73 21.21
C ILE A 409 8.54 8.24 20.54
N SER A 410 7.39 7.95 21.15
CA SER A 410 6.08 8.46 20.76
C SER A 410 5.27 8.82 22.00
N VAL A 411 4.72 10.04 22.02
CA VAL A 411 3.90 10.56 23.11
C VAL A 411 2.66 11.23 22.50
N LEU A 412 1.48 10.86 22.96
CA LEU A 412 0.23 11.54 22.70
C LEU A 412 -0.42 11.87 24.03
N ARG A 413 -0.65 13.16 24.29
CA ARG A 413 -1.41 13.61 25.45
C ARG A 413 -2.58 14.45 25.00
N GLN A 414 -3.77 14.02 25.35
CA GLN A 414 -5.03 14.73 25.09
C GLN A 414 -5.64 15.17 26.42
N THR A 415 -6.16 16.39 26.44
CA THR A 415 -6.89 16.94 27.58
C THR A 415 -8.19 17.53 27.07
N TRP A 416 -9.21 17.46 27.90
CA TRP A 416 -10.56 17.91 27.58
C TRP A 416 -11.05 18.95 28.59
N TRP A 417 -12.12 19.64 28.25
CA TRP A 417 -12.79 20.58 29.14
C TRP A 417 -13.79 19.90 30.08
N ASN A 418 -14.29 18.72 29.71
CA ASN A 418 -15.35 17.97 30.39
C ASN A 418 -14.93 16.54 30.78
N LYS A 419 -13.77 16.05 30.33
CA LYS A 419 -13.27 14.68 30.53
C LYS A 419 -11.87 14.68 31.17
N SER A 420 -11.45 13.58 31.78
CA SER A 420 -10.10 13.45 32.32
C SER A 420 -9.06 13.31 31.19
N ALA A 421 -7.78 13.54 31.50
CA ALA A 421 -6.74 13.53 30.47
C ALA A 421 -6.33 12.10 30.09
N SER A 422 -5.98 11.91 28.83
CA SER A 422 -5.52 10.65 28.25
C SER A 422 -4.08 10.83 27.82
N THR A 423 -3.24 9.85 28.14
CA THR A 423 -1.83 9.89 27.80
C THR A 423 -1.39 8.53 27.30
N THR A 424 -0.83 8.49 26.10
CA THR A 424 -0.16 7.33 25.54
C THR A 424 1.31 7.67 25.37
N PHE A 425 2.18 6.90 26.03
CA PHE A 425 3.63 7.01 25.92
C PHE A 425 4.20 5.68 25.47
N ASN A 426 5.06 5.69 24.48
CA ASN A 426 5.83 4.54 24.02
C ASN A 426 7.27 4.98 23.80
N SER A 427 8.23 4.20 24.30
CA SER A 427 9.65 4.38 23.99
C SER A 427 10.32 3.04 23.84
N THR A 428 11.07 2.85 22.75
CA THR A 428 11.80 1.63 22.46
C THR A 428 13.26 1.96 22.19
N LEU A 429 14.15 1.35 22.96
CA LEU A 429 15.60 1.42 22.77
C LEU A 429 16.08 0.09 22.22
N GLY A 430 16.51 0.05 20.96
CA GLY A 430 17.13 -1.10 20.32
C GLY A 430 18.65 -0.97 20.25
N TYR A 431 19.35 -2.08 20.43
CA TYR A 431 20.80 -2.17 20.29
C TYR A 431 21.18 -3.45 19.53
N THR A 432 22.00 -3.29 18.50
CA THR A 432 22.49 -4.41 17.69
C THR A 432 23.97 -4.64 17.95
N PHE A 433 24.33 -5.88 18.27
CA PHE A 433 25.69 -6.28 18.59
C PHE A 433 26.04 -7.65 18.02
N ASP A 434 27.33 -7.93 17.95
CA ASP A 434 27.84 -9.24 17.55
C ASP A 434 28.35 -10.01 18.77
N MET A 435 27.99 -11.29 18.87
CA MET A 435 28.46 -12.19 19.93
C MET A 435 29.14 -13.43 19.32
N GLY A 436 30.46 -13.35 19.11
CA GLY A 436 31.25 -14.46 18.58
C GLY A 436 30.82 -14.86 17.17
N ARG A 437 30.23 -16.06 17.03
CA ARG A 437 29.69 -16.57 15.77
C ARG A 437 28.32 -16.01 15.41
N PHE A 438 27.59 -15.47 16.39
CA PHE A 438 26.27 -14.89 16.18
C PHE A 438 26.46 -13.43 15.77
N LYS A 439 26.05 -13.10 14.54
CA LYS A 439 26.19 -11.78 13.94
C LYS A 439 24.83 -11.11 13.87
N GLY A 440 24.75 -9.84 14.26
CA GLY A 440 23.47 -9.12 14.28
C GLY A 440 22.52 -9.55 15.40
N CYS A 441 23.03 -9.90 16.58
CA CYS A 441 22.20 -10.05 17.77
C CYS A 441 21.52 -8.72 18.10
N THR A 442 20.22 -8.74 18.36
CA THR A 442 19.47 -7.52 18.69
C THR A 442 18.91 -7.64 20.09
N THR A 443 19.06 -6.61 20.90
CA THR A 443 18.32 -6.47 22.16
C THR A 443 17.50 -5.19 22.12
N SER A 444 16.28 -5.22 22.65
CA SER A 444 15.45 -4.03 22.77
C SER A 444 14.83 -3.94 24.16
N ILE A 445 14.64 -2.71 24.62
CA ILE A 445 13.90 -2.38 25.82
C ILE A 445 12.80 -1.41 25.41
N SER A 446 11.55 -1.81 25.60
CA SER A 446 10.37 -1.00 25.36
C SER A 446 9.69 -0.65 26.68
N LEU A 447 9.29 0.61 26.80
CA LEU A 447 8.46 1.14 27.87
C LEU A 447 7.19 1.65 27.22
N SER A 448 6.03 1.22 27.71
CA SER A 448 4.77 1.87 27.35
C SER A 448 3.90 2.14 28.56
N ASP A 449 3.19 3.25 28.49
CA ASP A 449 2.24 3.70 29.48
C ASP A 449 1.02 4.23 28.73
N THR A 450 -0.11 3.56 28.91
CA THR A 450 -1.38 3.93 28.29
C THR A 450 -2.39 4.23 29.38
N GLN A 451 -2.87 5.45 29.39
CA GLN A 451 -3.95 5.93 30.25
C GLN A 451 -5.08 6.42 29.36
N HIS A 452 -6.19 5.70 29.36
CA HIS A 452 -7.40 6.06 28.63
C HIS A 452 -8.51 6.43 29.62
N ASP A 453 -9.37 7.39 29.26
CA ASP A 453 -10.34 7.95 30.21
C ASP A 453 -11.45 6.97 30.65
N ASP A 454 -11.76 5.96 29.82
CA ASP A 454 -12.78 4.95 30.15
C ASP A 454 -12.22 3.79 30.99
N ASP A 455 -10.89 3.71 31.17
CA ASP A 455 -10.23 2.65 31.93
C ASP A 455 -9.76 3.17 33.30
N GLU A 456 -10.25 2.57 34.39
CA GLU A 456 -9.84 2.94 35.77
C GLU A 456 -8.38 2.57 36.09
N GLU A 457 -7.71 1.79 35.23
CA GLU A 457 -6.37 1.26 35.47
C GLU A 457 -5.33 1.74 34.44
N GLU A 458 -4.24 2.35 34.91
CA GLU A 458 -3.09 2.66 34.07
C GLU A 458 -2.36 1.37 33.63
N ASP A 459 -2.20 1.17 32.32
CA ASP A 459 -1.46 0.02 31.76
C ASP A 459 -0.01 0.42 31.49
N ARG A 460 0.86 0.13 32.47
CA ARG A 460 2.30 0.33 32.40
C ARG A 460 2.99 -1.00 32.16
N GLN A 461 3.74 -1.08 31.08
CA GLN A 461 4.52 -2.27 30.74
C GLN A 461 5.97 -1.93 30.38
N ILE A 462 6.86 -2.78 30.85
CA ILE A 462 8.27 -2.86 30.47
C ILE A 462 8.44 -4.15 29.71
N TYR A 463 9.02 -4.08 28.52
CA TYR A 463 9.31 -5.24 27.69
C TYR A 463 10.78 -5.25 27.33
N LEU A 464 11.45 -6.37 27.57
CA LEU A 464 12.82 -6.62 27.18
C LEU A 464 12.83 -7.77 26.19
N SER A 465 13.40 -7.53 25.01
CA SER A 465 13.62 -8.56 23.99
C SER A 465 15.11 -8.78 23.82
N LEU A 466 15.51 -10.03 23.71
CA LEU A 466 16.79 -10.46 23.20
C LEU A 466 16.54 -11.40 22.03
N SER A 467 17.21 -11.16 20.91
CA SER A 467 17.05 -11.99 19.75
C SER A 467 18.39 -12.34 19.13
N LEU A 468 18.63 -13.63 19.01
CA LEU A 468 19.88 -14.25 18.59
C LEU A 468 19.64 -14.99 17.27
N PRO A 469 20.16 -14.50 16.14
CA PRO A 469 20.14 -15.25 14.89
C PRO A 469 21.13 -16.41 15.00
N PHE A 470 20.64 -17.65 14.99
CA PHE A 470 21.50 -18.83 14.98
C PHE A 470 22.19 -18.98 13.62
N ASP A 471 21.45 -18.69 12.56
CA ASP A 471 21.88 -18.53 11.18
C ASP A 471 20.93 -17.55 10.46
N ASN A 472 20.89 -17.58 9.12
CA ASN A 472 20.04 -16.69 8.32
C ASN A 472 18.56 -17.07 8.35
N GLU A 473 18.24 -18.28 8.79
CA GLU A 473 16.91 -18.90 8.66
C GLU A 473 16.26 -19.10 10.04
N HIS A 474 17.07 -19.27 11.09
CA HIS A 474 16.62 -19.61 12.43
C HIS A 474 16.99 -18.54 13.46
N ARG A 475 16.01 -18.15 14.30
CA ARG A 475 16.18 -17.11 15.31
C ARG A 475 15.65 -17.57 16.66
N LEU A 476 16.49 -17.45 17.70
CA LEU A 476 16.12 -17.68 19.09
C LEU A 476 15.80 -16.33 19.75
N GLY A 477 14.59 -16.17 20.27
CA GLY A 477 14.16 -15.00 21.03
C GLY A 477 14.01 -15.31 22.52
N TYR A 478 14.34 -14.36 23.38
CA TYR A 478 14.01 -14.37 24.80
C TYR A 478 13.34 -13.05 25.11
N ASP A 479 12.12 -13.12 25.62
CA ASP A 479 11.29 -11.97 25.88
C ASP A 479 10.89 -11.97 27.36
N LEU A 480 11.07 -10.84 28.02
CA LEU A 480 10.69 -10.60 29.40
C LEU A 480 9.77 -9.39 29.43
N ARG A 481 8.55 -9.58 29.93
CA ARG A 481 7.58 -8.52 30.14
C ARG A 481 7.30 -8.37 31.62
N HIS A 482 7.16 -7.12 32.05
CA HIS A 482 6.73 -6.77 33.38
C HIS A 482 5.68 -5.65 33.34
N ASP A 483 4.52 -5.95 33.90
CA ASP A 483 3.46 -4.99 34.19
C ASP A 483 3.03 -5.16 35.67
N LYS A 484 1.74 -5.41 35.95
CA LYS A 484 1.30 -5.89 37.27
C LYS A 484 1.86 -7.29 37.59
N HIS A 485 2.23 -8.06 36.57
CA HIS A 485 2.77 -9.40 36.62
C HIS A 485 4.11 -9.46 35.87
N ALA A 486 4.86 -10.55 35.99
CA ALA A 486 6.06 -10.77 35.21
C ALA A 486 5.88 -12.02 34.35
N SER A 487 6.07 -11.87 33.04
CA SER A 487 6.04 -13.00 32.12
C SER A 487 7.34 -13.07 31.35
N GLN A 488 7.81 -14.29 31.12
CA GLN A 488 9.02 -14.54 30.36
C GLN A 488 8.76 -15.68 29.39
N SER A 489 9.29 -15.56 28.19
CA SER A 489 9.15 -16.58 27.16
C SER A 489 10.45 -16.75 26.38
N LEU A 490 10.68 -17.98 25.92
CA LEU A 490 11.72 -18.36 25.00
C LEU A 490 11.02 -18.74 23.69
N SER A 491 11.42 -18.12 22.59
CA SER A 491 10.83 -18.34 21.27
C SER A 491 11.87 -18.89 20.29
N TRP A 492 11.43 -19.76 19.40
CA TRP A 492 12.18 -20.26 18.26
C TRP A 492 11.38 -19.99 17.01
N ASN A 493 11.98 -19.25 16.08
CA ASN A 493 11.39 -18.93 14.78
C ASN A 493 12.23 -19.54 13.67
N ASP A 494 11.53 -20.19 12.73
CA ASP A 494 12.08 -20.83 11.54
C ASP A 494 11.51 -20.13 10.31
N SER A 495 12.42 -19.68 9.46
CA SER A 495 12.16 -19.02 8.18
C SER A 495 13.01 -19.61 7.06
N ALA A 496 13.42 -20.88 7.20
CA ALA A 496 14.20 -21.60 6.19
C ALA A 496 13.45 -21.70 4.85
N ASP A 497 12.13 -21.81 4.92
CA ASP A 497 11.23 -21.65 3.77
C ASP A 497 10.46 -20.32 3.90
N PRO A 498 10.77 -19.30 3.09
CA PRO A 498 10.09 -18.01 3.12
C PRO A 498 8.58 -18.10 2.82
N GLU A 499 8.11 -19.18 2.18
CA GLU A 499 6.69 -19.44 1.94
C GLU A 499 6.02 -20.16 3.11
N ASN A 500 6.78 -20.73 4.03
CA ASN A 500 6.31 -21.53 5.17
C ASN A 500 7.10 -21.19 6.43
N THR A 501 6.80 -20.03 7.03
CA THR A 501 7.46 -19.60 8.26
C THR A 501 6.66 -20.04 9.48
N TRP A 502 7.34 -20.43 10.55
CA TRP A 502 6.68 -20.86 11.78
C TRP A 502 7.49 -20.50 13.01
N GLY A 503 6.79 -20.36 14.13
CA GLY A 503 7.37 -20.01 15.40
C GLY A 503 6.69 -20.77 16.53
N ILE A 504 7.46 -21.10 17.55
CA ILE A 504 6.96 -21.62 18.82
C ILE A 504 7.57 -20.82 19.95
N SER A 505 6.80 -20.61 21.01
CA SER A 505 7.31 -20.00 22.23
C SER A 505 6.73 -20.69 23.45
N ALA A 506 7.57 -20.84 24.47
CA ALA A 506 7.20 -21.40 25.75
C ALA A 506 7.74 -20.51 26.87
N GLY A 507 6.96 -20.38 27.93
CA GLY A 507 7.27 -19.42 28.96
C GLY A 507 6.49 -19.64 30.24
N THR A 508 6.61 -18.67 31.13
CA THR A 508 5.90 -18.65 32.40
C THR A 508 5.33 -17.26 32.63
N ASP A 509 4.11 -17.21 33.14
CA ASP A 509 3.46 -15.99 33.64
C ASP A 509 3.35 -16.07 35.17
N SER A 510 3.82 -15.05 35.88
CA SER A 510 3.77 -15.00 37.35
C SER A 510 2.56 -14.19 37.81
N ASN A 511 1.42 -14.86 37.94
CA ASN A 511 0.21 -14.26 38.51
C ASN A 511 0.11 -14.62 40.00
N SER A 512 0.51 -13.72 40.89
CA SER A 512 0.65 -14.02 42.33
C SER A 512 -0.67 -14.59 42.91
N PRO A 513 -0.71 -15.82 43.46
CA PRO A 513 0.43 -16.57 44.02
C PRO A 513 0.97 -17.74 43.17
N HIS A 514 0.52 -17.93 41.93
CA HIS A 514 0.93 -19.07 41.08
C HIS A 514 1.82 -18.63 39.91
N THR A 515 2.61 -19.57 39.40
CA THR A 515 3.35 -19.39 38.14
C THR A 515 2.74 -20.34 37.14
N GLU A 516 2.16 -19.78 36.09
CA GLU A 516 1.43 -20.51 35.06
C GLU A 516 2.35 -20.72 33.87
N ALA A 517 2.36 -21.93 33.31
CA ALA A 517 3.09 -22.17 32.07
C ALA A 517 2.30 -21.60 30.89
N ASN A 518 2.98 -20.97 29.95
CA ASN A 518 2.38 -20.54 28.69
C ASN A 518 3.10 -21.18 27.50
N PHE A 519 2.33 -21.41 26.44
CA PHE A 519 2.80 -21.94 25.17
C PHE A 519 2.05 -21.25 24.05
N SER A 520 2.77 -20.82 23.01
CA SER A 520 2.14 -20.37 21.78
C SER A 520 2.88 -20.85 20.56
N ALA A 521 2.14 -20.96 19.46
CA ALA A 521 2.67 -21.34 18.16
C ALA A 521 2.03 -20.47 17.07
N ASN A 522 2.81 -20.15 16.05
CA ASN A 522 2.36 -19.44 14.86
C ASN A 522 2.89 -20.13 13.61
N TYR A 523 2.10 -20.09 12.54
CA TYR A 523 2.43 -20.64 11.23
C TYR A 523 1.88 -19.72 10.15
N GLN A 524 2.72 -19.33 9.20
CA GLN A 524 2.36 -18.48 8.08
C GLN A 524 2.71 -19.19 6.78
N HIS A 525 1.73 -19.28 5.89
CA HIS A 525 1.90 -19.83 4.56
C HIS A 525 1.54 -18.81 3.48
N LEU A 526 2.53 -18.43 2.66
CA LEU A 526 2.34 -17.50 1.55
C LEU A 526 2.13 -18.27 0.25
N THR A 527 0.97 -18.10 -0.37
CA THR A 527 0.67 -18.68 -1.69
C THR A 527 0.59 -17.59 -2.75
N SER A 528 0.54 -17.98 -4.02
CA SER A 528 0.23 -17.07 -5.12
C SER A 528 -1.20 -16.51 -5.02
N SER A 529 -2.13 -17.24 -4.40
CA SER A 529 -3.56 -16.93 -4.35
C SER A 529 -4.02 -16.19 -3.08
N GLY A 530 -3.13 -16.06 -2.09
CA GLY A 530 -3.45 -15.49 -0.78
C GLY A 530 -2.43 -15.89 0.29
N GLU A 531 -2.69 -15.46 1.51
CA GLU A 531 -1.82 -15.68 2.67
C GLU A 531 -2.65 -16.28 3.81
N LEU A 532 -2.19 -17.41 4.34
CA LEU A 532 -2.75 -18.08 5.49
C LEU A 532 -1.88 -17.79 6.72
N GLN A 533 -2.51 -17.36 7.82
CA GLN A 533 -1.85 -17.26 9.12
C GLN A 533 -2.65 -18.05 10.16
N LEU A 534 -1.98 -18.96 10.84
CA LEU A 534 -2.52 -19.73 11.96
C LEU A 534 -1.73 -19.38 13.22
N SER A 535 -2.42 -19.21 14.33
CA SER A 535 -1.79 -19.09 15.64
C SER A 535 -2.61 -19.81 16.70
N GLY A 536 -1.96 -20.24 17.76
CA GLY A 536 -2.62 -20.82 18.92
C GLY A 536 -1.85 -20.50 20.18
N GLY A 537 -2.58 -20.35 21.27
CA GLY A 537 -2.05 -20.06 22.59
C GLY A 537 -2.67 -20.98 23.63
N TRP A 538 -1.89 -21.35 24.64
CA TRP A 538 -2.35 -22.07 25.80
C TRP A 538 -1.62 -21.51 27.02
N GLN A 539 -2.38 -21.22 28.07
CA GLN A 539 -1.85 -20.83 29.36
C GLN A 539 -2.50 -21.69 30.45
N ASP A 540 -1.68 -22.25 31.33
CA ASP A 540 -2.14 -23.12 32.40
C ASP A 540 -3.13 -22.37 33.29
N GLN A 541 -4.27 -22.98 33.58
CA GLN A 541 -5.35 -22.42 34.40
C GLN A 541 -5.95 -21.07 33.96
N ASP A 542 -5.58 -20.57 32.78
CA ASP A 542 -6.12 -19.31 32.26
C ASP A 542 -6.93 -19.57 30.99
N TYR A 543 -6.27 -19.92 29.87
CA TYR A 543 -6.99 -20.07 28.59
C TYR A 543 -6.38 -21.01 27.55
N ARG A 544 -7.18 -21.29 26.53
CA ARG A 544 -6.75 -21.86 25.24
C ARG A 544 -7.36 -21.08 24.07
N SER A 545 -6.54 -20.75 23.07
CA SER A 545 -6.98 -20.05 21.86
C SER A 545 -6.45 -20.74 20.61
N VAL A 546 -7.25 -20.75 19.55
CA VAL A 546 -6.82 -21.12 18.19
C VAL A 546 -7.44 -20.13 17.23
N ASN A 547 -6.59 -19.46 16.47
CA ASN A 547 -6.96 -18.37 15.60
C ASN A 547 -6.40 -18.61 14.20
N GLY A 548 -7.17 -18.30 13.17
CA GLY A 548 -6.77 -18.40 11.76
C GLY A 548 -7.23 -17.20 10.94
N SER A 549 -6.43 -16.79 9.97
CA SER A 549 -6.83 -15.78 8.99
C SER A 549 -6.37 -16.14 7.59
N TRP A 550 -7.18 -15.76 6.61
CA TRP A 550 -6.90 -15.89 5.19
C TRP A 550 -7.07 -14.54 4.50
N ASN A 551 -5.99 -14.03 3.92
CA ASN A 551 -5.95 -12.74 3.25
C ASN A 551 -5.73 -12.94 1.76
N GLY A 552 -6.57 -12.33 0.92
CA GLY A 552 -6.41 -12.46 -0.51
C GLY A 552 -7.19 -11.43 -1.30
N SER A 553 -7.10 -11.57 -2.61
CA SER A 553 -7.86 -10.77 -3.55
C SER A 553 -8.25 -11.61 -4.77
N LEU A 554 -9.38 -11.28 -5.37
CA LEU A 554 -9.83 -11.81 -6.64
C LEU A 554 -9.93 -10.67 -7.64
N THR A 555 -9.35 -10.86 -8.82
CA THR A 555 -9.53 -9.94 -9.95
C THR A 555 -10.13 -10.71 -11.12
N VAL A 556 -11.25 -10.19 -11.64
CA VAL A 556 -11.98 -10.77 -12.76
C VAL A 556 -12.08 -9.73 -13.86
N THR A 557 -11.67 -10.07 -15.07
CA THR A 557 -11.74 -9.18 -16.23
C THR A 557 -12.32 -9.93 -17.43
N PRO A 558 -12.73 -9.23 -18.50
CA PRO A 558 -13.09 -9.88 -19.76
C PRO A 558 -11.95 -10.70 -20.38
N ARG A 559 -10.69 -10.50 -19.93
CA ARG A 559 -9.52 -11.24 -20.42
C ARG A 559 -9.23 -12.50 -19.61
N GLY A 560 -9.71 -12.61 -18.38
CA GLY A 560 -9.36 -13.70 -17.48
C GLY A 560 -9.51 -13.30 -16.02
N TYR A 561 -9.28 -14.26 -15.12
CA TYR A 561 -9.39 -14.06 -13.68
C TYR A 561 -8.29 -14.82 -12.94
N ALA A 562 -7.89 -14.29 -11.79
CA ALA A 562 -7.01 -14.99 -10.87
C ALA A 562 -7.25 -14.52 -9.43
N PHE A 563 -7.08 -15.46 -8.50
CA PHE A 563 -6.83 -15.11 -7.11
C PHE A 563 -5.38 -14.67 -6.96
N HIS A 564 -5.14 -13.73 -6.06
CA HIS A 564 -3.81 -13.23 -5.78
C HIS A 564 -3.67 -12.74 -4.35
N ARG A 565 -2.43 -12.54 -3.91
CA ARG A 565 -2.12 -11.85 -2.64
C ARG A 565 -2.83 -10.48 -2.58
N LYS A 566 -3.26 -10.09 -1.37
CA LYS A 566 -4.06 -8.87 -1.14
C LYS A 566 -3.37 -7.63 -1.74
N SER A 567 -4.10 -6.86 -2.52
CA SER A 567 -3.65 -5.54 -3.00
C SER A 567 -3.78 -4.50 -1.89
N VAL A 568 -2.83 -3.57 -1.82
CA VAL A 568 -2.87 -2.46 -0.85
C VAL A 568 -3.90 -1.43 -1.34
N SER A 569 -5.08 -1.39 -0.72
CA SER A 569 -6.08 -0.34 -0.95
C SER A 569 -6.45 -0.13 -2.44
N ASN A 570 -6.60 1.11 -2.89
CA ASN A 570 -6.88 1.49 -4.28
C ASN A 570 -5.63 1.53 -5.18
N GLU A 571 -4.56 0.81 -4.86
CA GLU A 571 -3.39 0.72 -5.74
C GLU A 571 -3.68 -0.18 -6.97
N PRO A 572 -2.98 0.03 -8.11
CA PRO A 572 -3.20 -0.75 -9.32
C PRO A 572 -2.79 -2.22 -9.13
N ARG A 573 -3.25 -3.06 -10.05
CA ARG A 573 -2.90 -4.48 -10.11
C ARG A 573 -2.71 -4.89 -11.57
N LEU A 574 -1.76 -5.78 -11.84
CA LEU A 574 -1.46 -6.22 -13.19
C LEU A 574 -1.95 -7.65 -13.42
N LEU A 575 -2.93 -7.81 -14.31
CA LEU A 575 -3.29 -9.10 -14.88
C LEU A 575 -2.31 -9.47 -15.99
N VAL A 576 -1.65 -10.60 -15.82
CA VAL A 576 -0.76 -11.22 -16.79
C VAL A 576 -1.44 -12.45 -17.38
N SER A 577 -1.35 -12.62 -18.69
CA SER A 577 -1.81 -13.80 -19.42
C SER A 577 -0.65 -14.48 -20.13
N THR A 578 -0.61 -15.80 -20.08
CA THR A 578 0.42 -16.67 -20.68
C THR A 578 -0.20 -17.71 -21.63
N ASP A 579 -1.26 -17.35 -22.36
CA ASP A 579 -1.92 -18.22 -23.35
C ASP A 579 -2.28 -19.63 -22.85
N GLY A 580 -2.62 -19.76 -21.56
CA GLY A 580 -3.01 -21.02 -20.94
C GLY A 580 -1.87 -21.79 -20.28
N VAL A 581 -0.62 -21.28 -20.31
CA VAL A 581 0.50 -21.94 -19.62
C VAL A 581 0.44 -21.67 -18.13
N LYS A 582 0.20 -22.72 -17.35
CA LYS A 582 0.11 -22.69 -15.87
C LYS A 582 1.48 -22.65 -15.21
N ASP A 583 1.51 -22.23 -13.94
CA ASP A 583 2.67 -22.25 -13.04
C ASP A 583 3.89 -21.45 -13.55
N ILE A 584 3.68 -20.43 -14.38
CA ILE A 584 4.74 -19.47 -14.75
C ILE A 584 4.98 -18.55 -13.54
N PRO A 585 6.17 -18.57 -12.92
CA PRO A 585 6.49 -17.72 -11.79
C PRO A 585 6.69 -16.27 -12.24
N ILE A 586 6.02 -15.34 -11.56
CA ILE A 586 6.06 -13.91 -11.85
C ILE A 586 6.58 -13.15 -10.63
N ASN A 587 7.42 -12.15 -10.90
CA ASN A 587 7.94 -11.19 -9.95
C ASN A 587 8.61 -11.89 -8.76
N ASN A 588 9.65 -12.68 -9.06
CA ASN A 588 10.45 -13.48 -8.11
C ASN A 588 9.60 -14.34 -7.16
N GLY A 589 8.62 -15.07 -7.69
CA GLY A 589 7.78 -15.99 -6.90
C GLY A 589 6.66 -15.33 -6.10
N SER A 590 6.47 -14.01 -6.20
CA SER A 590 5.34 -13.33 -5.53
C SER A 590 3.96 -13.66 -6.14
N GLY A 591 3.93 -14.24 -7.34
CA GLY A 591 2.75 -14.83 -7.96
C GLY A 591 3.12 -15.90 -8.99
N ALA A 592 2.15 -16.73 -9.36
CA ALA A 592 2.30 -17.72 -10.42
C ALA A 592 1.00 -17.80 -11.25
N THR A 593 1.10 -18.17 -12.53
CA THR A 593 -0.09 -18.32 -13.37
C THR A 593 -0.92 -19.51 -12.92
N ASN A 594 -2.23 -19.31 -12.87
CA ASN A 594 -3.18 -20.35 -12.49
C ASN A 594 -3.35 -21.41 -13.61
N ALA A 595 -4.24 -22.38 -13.38
CA ALA A 595 -4.53 -23.46 -14.33
C ALA A 595 -4.99 -22.99 -15.73
N TRP A 596 -5.38 -21.72 -15.88
CA TRP A 596 -5.80 -21.11 -17.14
C TRP A 596 -4.76 -20.14 -17.72
N GLY A 597 -3.55 -20.07 -17.16
CA GLY A 597 -2.48 -19.19 -17.61
C GLY A 597 -2.70 -17.72 -17.25
N TYR A 598 -3.38 -17.43 -16.14
CA TYR A 598 -3.54 -16.06 -15.63
C TYR A 598 -2.91 -15.90 -14.26
N ALA A 599 -2.21 -14.79 -14.07
CA ALA A 599 -1.69 -14.35 -12.78
C ALA A 599 -2.06 -12.89 -12.57
N VAL A 600 -2.29 -12.50 -11.32
CA VAL A 600 -2.45 -11.09 -10.98
C VAL A 600 -1.38 -10.72 -9.99
N VAL A 601 -0.59 -9.70 -10.33
CA VAL A 601 0.46 -9.17 -9.47
C VAL A 601 -0.05 -7.87 -8.86
N PRO A 602 -0.13 -7.75 -7.53
CA PRO A 602 -0.46 -6.48 -6.89
C PRO A 602 0.67 -5.48 -7.17
N VAL A 603 0.34 -4.31 -7.71
CA VAL A 603 1.31 -3.22 -7.90
C VAL A 603 1.26 -2.32 -6.67
N VAL A 604 2.43 -1.97 -6.14
CA VAL A 604 2.52 -1.28 -4.85
C VAL A 604 2.33 0.24 -4.97
N THR A 605 2.54 0.84 -6.15
CA THR A 605 2.50 2.30 -6.29
C THR A 605 1.86 2.81 -7.60
N SER A 606 0.86 3.67 -7.45
CA SER A 606 0.24 4.44 -8.52
C SER A 606 1.18 5.51 -9.07
N TYR A 607 1.01 5.82 -10.36
CA TYR A 607 1.74 6.89 -11.06
C TYR A 607 3.26 6.71 -11.07
N GLN A 608 3.73 5.49 -10.79
CA GLN A 608 5.12 5.11 -10.89
C GLN A 608 5.30 3.97 -11.90
N PRO A 609 6.38 4.02 -12.70
CA PRO A 609 6.68 2.91 -13.59
C PRO A 609 7.04 1.69 -12.75
N THR A 610 6.21 0.65 -12.87
CA THR A 610 6.42 -0.64 -12.22
C THR A 610 6.95 -1.63 -13.23
N SER A 611 8.03 -2.32 -12.88
CA SER A 611 8.54 -3.47 -13.64
C SER A 611 7.97 -4.76 -13.08
N VAL A 612 7.39 -5.59 -13.94
CA VAL A 612 7.00 -6.97 -13.61
C VAL A 612 7.82 -7.89 -14.50
N SER A 613 8.54 -8.82 -13.88
CA SER A 613 9.39 -9.77 -14.59
C SER A 613 8.92 -11.21 -14.43
N VAL A 614 9.22 -12.06 -15.40
CA VAL A 614 9.09 -13.52 -15.27
C VAL A 614 10.39 -14.08 -14.76
N ASP A 615 10.31 -15.03 -13.82
CA ASP A 615 11.49 -15.76 -13.38
C ASP A 615 11.84 -16.86 -14.39
N MET A 616 12.77 -16.54 -15.28
CA MET A 616 13.25 -17.44 -16.34
C MET A 616 13.94 -18.70 -15.81
N ASN A 617 14.41 -18.70 -14.56
CA ASN A 617 15.15 -19.84 -13.98
C ASN A 617 14.23 -20.95 -13.48
N HIS A 618 12.97 -20.62 -13.19
CA HIS A 618 11.99 -21.53 -12.61
C HIS A 618 10.79 -21.76 -13.53
N LEU A 619 11.00 -21.64 -14.85
CA LEU A 619 9.96 -21.94 -15.83
C LEU A 619 9.59 -23.43 -15.80
N PRO A 620 8.29 -23.77 -15.92
CA PRO A 620 7.85 -25.14 -16.18
C PRO A 620 8.56 -25.74 -17.39
N GLU A 621 8.77 -27.05 -17.37
CA GLU A 621 9.42 -27.75 -18.48
C GLU A 621 8.65 -27.53 -19.79
N GLY A 622 9.36 -27.04 -20.82
CA GLY A 622 8.76 -26.71 -22.10
C GLY A 622 7.96 -25.41 -22.12
N ALA A 623 8.12 -24.52 -21.14
CA ALA A 623 7.63 -23.17 -21.21
C ALA A 623 8.75 -22.21 -21.65
N SER A 624 8.47 -21.37 -22.64
CA SER A 624 9.32 -20.22 -22.98
C SER A 624 8.51 -18.94 -22.95
N VAL A 625 9.19 -17.83 -22.70
CA VAL A 625 8.58 -16.49 -22.62
C VAL A 625 9.42 -15.53 -23.45
N ASP A 626 8.76 -14.82 -24.39
CA ASP A 626 9.44 -13.90 -25.30
C ASP A 626 9.89 -12.61 -24.57
N ASP A 627 8.98 -12.00 -23.80
CA ASP A 627 9.23 -10.77 -23.02
C ASP A 627 9.35 -11.08 -21.52
N SER A 628 10.57 -11.03 -20.98
CA SER A 628 10.81 -11.35 -19.56
C SER A 628 10.60 -10.17 -18.61
N VAL A 629 10.52 -8.93 -19.11
CA VAL A 629 10.37 -7.72 -18.28
C VAL A 629 9.36 -6.74 -18.90
N LEU A 630 8.36 -6.37 -18.12
CA LEU A 630 7.32 -5.41 -18.50
C LEU A 630 7.41 -4.16 -17.63
N GLN A 631 7.65 -2.98 -18.20
CA GLN A 631 7.62 -1.72 -17.45
C GLN A 631 6.42 -0.86 -17.90
N THR A 632 5.55 -0.46 -16.97
CA THR A 632 4.39 0.40 -17.27
C THR A 632 3.99 1.22 -16.06
N THR A 633 3.41 2.41 -16.30
CA THR A 633 2.80 3.25 -15.25
C THR A 633 1.28 3.18 -15.33
N TRP A 634 0.64 3.03 -14.17
CA TRP A 634 -0.81 2.87 -14.05
C TRP A 634 -1.44 3.99 -13.21
N THR A 635 -2.67 4.39 -13.56
CA THR A 635 -3.45 5.30 -12.71
C THR A 635 -3.97 4.58 -11.46
N GLU A 636 -4.24 5.34 -10.39
CA GLU A 636 -4.77 4.80 -9.13
C GLU A 636 -5.94 3.86 -9.37
N GLY A 637 -5.81 2.61 -8.89
CA GLY A 637 -6.82 1.55 -8.89
C GLY A 637 -6.95 0.76 -10.18
N ALA A 638 -6.02 0.94 -11.13
CA ALA A 638 -6.15 0.38 -12.48
C ALA A 638 -5.96 -1.13 -12.47
N ILE A 639 -6.69 -1.83 -13.34
CA ILE A 639 -6.38 -3.23 -13.65
C ILE A 639 -5.57 -3.21 -14.94
N GLY A 640 -4.25 -3.25 -14.81
CA GLY A 640 -3.36 -3.40 -15.95
C GLY A 640 -3.57 -4.77 -16.60
N TYR A 641 -3.37 -4.84 -17.92
CA TYR A 641 -3.32 -6.10 -18.64
C TYR A 641 -2.06 -6.17 -19.49
N ARG A 642 -1.32 -7.26 -19.34
CA ARG A 642 -0.20 -7.59 -20.21
C ARG A 642 -0.30 -9.03 -20.64
N HIS A 643 -0.12 -9.23 -21.93
CA HIS A 643 0.02 -10.54 -22.53
C HIS A 643 1.51 -10.83 -22.59
N LEU A 644 1.91 -11.90 -21.94
CA LEU A 644 3.23 -12.48 -22.07
C LEU A 644 3.06 -13.68 -22.98
N VAL A 645 3.56 -13.59 -24.21
CA VAL A 645 3.56 -14.74 -25.10
C VAL A 645 4.37 -15.83 -24.40
N SER A 646 3.68 -16.87 -23.96
CA SER A 646 4.31 -18.06 -23.41
C SER A 646 3.97 -19.24 -24.31
N ARG A 647 5.01 -19.88 -24.83
CA ARG A 647 4.84 -21.08 -25.65
C ARG A 647 4.90 -22.29 -24.74
N SER A 648 4.05 -23.29 -25.01
CA SER A 648 4.07 -24.58 -24.32
C SER A 648 4.42 -25.70 -25.29
N GLY A 649 5.51 -26.39 -25.00
CA GLY A 649 6.04 -27.48 -25.80
C GLY A 649 7.54 -27.64 -25.61
N LEU A 650 8.14 -28.65 -26.23
CA LEU A 650 9.56 -28.89 -26.03
C LEU A 650 10.40 -27.89 -26.80
N ASP A 651 11.56 -27.54 -26.25
CA ASP A 651 12.59 -26.83 -26.97
C ASP A 651 13.43 -27.84 -27.73
N ILE A 652 13.58 -27.63 -29.04
CA ILE A 652 14.33 -28.53 -29.90
C ILE A 652 15.46 -27.78 -30.60
N PHE A 653 16.60 -28.45 -30.66
CA PHE A 653 17.71 -28.06 -31.51
C PHE A 653 17.80 -29.03 -32.68
N GLY A 654 17.57 -28.51 -33.88
CA GLY A 654 17.54 -29.28 -35.12
C GLY A 654 18.51 -28.74 -36.15
N GLU A 655 18.72 -29.54 -37.18
CA GLU A 655 19.44 -29.19 -38.39
C GLU A 655 18.54 -29.49 -39.59
N VAL A 656 18.11 -28.44 -40.28
CA VAL A 656 17.23 -28.54 -41.45
C VAL A 656 18.08 -28.79 -42.68
N ARG A 657 17.76 -29.84 -43.44
CA ARG A 657 18.45 -30.18 -44.69
C ARG A 657 17.48 -30.36 -45.85
N THR A 658 17.79 -29.75 -46.98
CA THR A 658 17.10 -29.98 -48.25
C THR A 658 17.83 -31.04 -49.08
N ARG A 659 17.27 -31.45 -50.22
CA ARG A 659 18.01 -32.31 -51.18
C ARG A 659 19.29 -31.67 -51.71
N ASP A 660 19.30 -30.35 -51.84
CA ASP A 660 20.38 -29.60 -52.48
C ASP A 660 21.39 -28.98 -51.50
N GLY A 661 21.16 -29.12 -50.19
CA GLY A 661 22.07 -28.61 -49.16
C GLY A 661 21.37 -28.18 -47.88
N VAL A 662 21.75 -27.00 -47.38
CA VAL A 662 21.15 -26.36 -46.20
C VAL A 662 20.38 -25.11 -46.61
N PRO A 663 19.23 -24.80 -45.98
CA PRO A 663 18.55 -23.54 -46.18
C PRO A 663 19.45 -22.34 -45.85
N PRO A 664 19.24 -21.17 -46.48
CA PRO A 664 20.04 -19.98 -46.19
C PRO A 664 19.79 -19.46 -44.77
N VAL A 665 20.80 -18.80 -44.22
CA VAL A 665 20.70 -18.04 -42.97
C VAL A 665 19.58 -17.02 -43.10
N GLY A 666 18.71 -16.95 -42.09
CA GLY A 666 17.58 -16.04 -42.09
C GLY A 666 16.31 -16.62 -42.72
N ALA A 667 16.31 -17.89 -43.14
CA ALA A 667 15.08 -18.57 -43.55
C ALA A 667 14.13 -18.72 -42.35
N GLU A 668 12.88 -18.29 -42.53
CA GLU A 668 11.85 -18.25 -41.51
C GLU A 668 11.12 -19.60 -41.44
N VAL A 669 10.81 -20.08 -40.22
CA VAL A 669 10.08 -21.32 -39.99
C VAL A 669 8.72 -21.03 -39.39
N ILE A 670 7.66 -21.40 -40.11
CA ILE A 670 6.28 -21.07 -39.77
C ILE A 670 5.47 -22.35 -39.62
N PRO A 671 4.68 -22.55 -38.55
CA PRO A 671 3.80 -23.70 -38.42
C PRO A 671 2.74 -23.72 -39.51
N GLU A 672 2.39 -24.91 -39.99
CA GLU A 672 1.30 -25.09 -40.96
C GLU A 672 -0.03 -24.54 -40.39
N GLY A 673 -0.66 -23.61 -41.12
CA GLY A 673 -1.87 -22.90 -40.68
C GLY A 673 -1.64 -21.73 -39.72
N GLY A 674 -0.40 -21.47 -39.31
CA GLY A 674 0.00 -20.28 -38.55
C GLY A 674 0.55 -19.16 -39.44
N ASN A 675 0.62 -17.95 -38.88
CA ASN A 675 1.17 -16.78 -39.58
C ASN A 675 2.33 -16.12 -38.80
N THR A 676 2.78 -16.77 -37.74
CA THR A 676 3.83 -16.28 -36.83
C THR A 676 5.08 -17.12 -37.02
N ASP A 677 6.21 -16.46 -37.26
CA ASP A 677 7.52 -17.12 -37.26
C ASP A 677 7.82 -17.66 -35.85
N ILE A 678 8.18 -18.94 -35.77
CA ILE A 678 8.51 -19.60 -34.51
C ILE A 678 10.00 -19.88 -34.33
N GLY A 679 10.82 -19.63 -35.36
CA GLY A 679 12.26 -19.82 -35.35
C GLY A 679 12.89 -19.55 -36.71
N MET A 680 14.17 -19.19 -36.68
CA MET A 680 14.94 -18.83 -37.87
C MET A 680 16.12 -19.79 -38.05
N ILE A 681 16.42 -20.13 -39.30
CA ILE A 681 17.55 -20.99 -39.62
C ILE A 681 18.85 -20.17 -39.60
N SER A 682 19.86 -20.66 -38.87
CA SER A 682 21.20 -20.06 -38.79
C SER A 682 22.19 -20.76 -39.74
N ASP A 683 23.48 -20.46 -39.57
CA ASP A 683 24.56 -21.13 -40.30
C ASP A 683 24.46 -22.66 -40.20
N ASP A 684 24.90 -23.35 -41.27
CA ASP A 684 24.87 -24.81 -41.42
C ASP A 684 23.48 -25.45 -41.23
N GLY A 685 22.41 -24.69 -41.42
CA GLY A 685 21.04 -25.19 -41.32
C GLY A 685 20.56 -25.42 -39.89
N HIS A 686 21.25 -24.91 -38.86
CA HIS A 686 20.78 -25.09 -37.47
C HIS A 686 19.52 -24.28 -37.21
N LEU A 687 18.67 -24.85 -36.37
CA LEU A 687 17.39 -24.27 -36.01
C LEU A 687 17.13 -24.54 -34.53
N TRP A 688 16.74 -23.49 -33.82
CA TRP A 688 16.16 -23.61 -32.49
C TRP A 688 14.66 -23.32 -32.60
N LEU A 689 13.83 -24.30 -32.26
CA LEU A 689 12.39 -24.08 -32.10
C LEU A 689 12.03 -24.23 -30.64
N SER A 690 11.25 -23.28 -30.13
CA SER A 690 10.80 -23.28 -28.75
C SER A 690 9.28 -23.47 -28.66
N GLY A 691 8.84 -24.29 -27.72
CA GLY A 691 7.43 -24.54 -27.45
C GLY A 691 6.73 -25.38 -28.52
N VAL A 692 7.40 -26.39 -29.07
CA VAL A 692 6.84 -27.23 -30.16
C VAL A 692 6.28 -28.56 -29.66
N LYS A 693 5.36 -29.14 -30.43
CA LYS A 693 4.78 -30.47 -30.14
C LYS A 693 5.21 -31.48 -31.20
N GLY A 694 5.33 -32.74 -30.80
CA GLY A 694 5.60 -33.83 -31.74
C GLY A 694 4.52 -33.93 -32.82
N GLY A 695 4.90 -34.30 -34.03
CA GLY A 695 4.00 -34.43 -35.17
C GLY A 695 3.56 -33.11 -35.83
N GLN A 696 4.08 -31.95 -35.39
CA GLN A 696 3.77 -30.67 -36.03
C GLN A 696 4.50 -30.46 -37.36
N HIS A 697 3.80 -29.88 -38.33
CA HIS A 697 4.30 -29.55 -39.66
C HIS A 697 4.71 -28.07 -39.74
N TYR A 698 5.81 -27.81 -40.43
CA TYR A 698 6.38 -26.48 -40.60
C TYR A 698 6.71 -26.19 -42.05
N HIS A 699 6.48 -24.95 -42.45
CA HIS A 699 6.89 -24.36 -43.71
C HIS A 699 8.14 -23.52 -43.50
N VAL A 700 9.13 -23.72 -44.37
CA VAL A 700 10.34 -22.90 -44.43
C VAL A 700 10.19 -21.92 -45.58
N ARG A 701 10.36 -20.63 -45.26
CA ARG A 701 10.23 -19.52 -46.20
C ARG A 701 11.53 -18.74 -46.32
N TRP A 702 12.00 -18.58 -47.55
CA TRP A 702 13.03 -17.59 -47.88
C TRP A 702 12.73 -16.98 -49.26
N SER A 703 13.31 -15.81 -49.52
CA SER A 703 13.01 -15.02 -50.73
C SER A 703 11.52 -14.68 -50.91
N GLY A 704 10.76 -14.62 -49.81
CA GLY A 704 9.34 -14.26 -49.82
C GLY A 704 8.36 -15.37 -50.23
N SER A 705 8.83 -16.60 -50.48
CA SER A 705 7.98 -17.74 -50.88
C SER A 705 8.25 -18.98 -50.04
N HIS A 706 7.24 -19.84 -49.91
CA HIS A 706 7.41 -21.19 -49.34
C HIS A 706 8.34 -22.01 -50.25
N GLN A 707 9.31 -22.69 -49.66
CA GLN A 707 10.35 -23.43 -50.40
C GLN A 707 10.38 -24.91 -50.04
N CYS A 708 10.16 -25.24 -48.78
CA CYS A 708 10.08 -26.62 -48.33
C CYS A 708 9.35 -26.72 -46.99
N SER A 709 8.94 -27.94 -46.63
CA SER A 709 8.26 -28.26 -45.39
C SER A 709 8.93 -29.43 -44.67
N PHE A 710 8.86 -29.44 -43.34
CA PHE A 710 9.32 -30.55 -42.52
C PHE A 710 8.33 -30.84 -41.40
N THR A 711 8.39 -32.06 -40.87
CA THR A 711 7.52 -32.53 -39.78
C THR A 711 8.39 -32.92 -38.59
N LEU A 712 7.97 -32.53 -37.39
CA LEU A 712 8.60 -33.00 -36.17
C LEU A 712 8.21 -34.46 -35.86
N PRO A 713 9.14 -35.29 -35.36
CA PRO A 713 8.80 -36.63 -34.88
C PRO A 713 7.75 -36.59 -33.78
N ASP A 714 6.90 -37.60 -33.69
CA ASP A 714 5.87 -37.70 -32.63
C ASP A 714 6.48 -37.77 -31.22
N ASN A 715 7.67 -38.34 -31.10
CA ASN A 715 8.40 -38.44 -29.84
C ASN A 715 9.64 -37.52 -29.88
N LEU A 716 9.54 -36.42 -29.13
CA LEU A 716 10.60 -35.42 -28.99
C LEU A 716 11.47 -35.63 -27.72
N ALA A 717 11.22 -36.71 -26.95
CA ALA A 717 11.75 -36.92 -25.59
C ALA A 717 13.25 -37.26 -25.48
N VAL A 718 14.09 -36.84 -26.42
CA VAL A 718 15.56 -37.01 -26.35
C VAL A 718 16.22 -35.64 -26.43
N SER A 719 16.02 -34.85 -25.39
CA SER A 719 16.66 -33.54 -25.19
C SER A 719 18.15 -33.75 -24.94
N GLY A 720 18.95 -33.57 -26.00
CA GLY A 720 20.42 -33.67 -25.99
C GLY A 720 21.05 -34.07 -27.33
N SER A 721 20.28 -34.67 -28.23
CA SER A 721 20.75 -35.07 -29.57
C SER A 721 20.20 -34.16 -30.67
N ARG A 722 21.08 -33.72 -31.58
CA ARG A 722 20.75 -32.88 -32.75
C ARG A 722 19.76 -33.62 -33.66
N LEU A 723 18.56 -33.07 -33.85
CA LEU A 723 17.54 -33.65 -34.74
C LEU A 723 17.81 -33.25 -36.20
N ILE A 724 17.98 -34.21 -37.10
CA ILE A 724 18.07 -33.92 -38.54
C ILE A 724 16.64 -33.85 -39.08
N LEU A 725 16.25 -32.70 -39.60
CA LEU A 725 14.91 -32.40 -40.11
C LEU A 725 14.97 -32.31 -41.65
N PRO A 726 14.59 -33.38 -42.37
CA PRO A 726 14.56 -33.35 -43.83
C PRO A 726 13.43 -32.43 -44.30
N CYS A 727 13.79 -31.40 -45.05
CA CYS A 727 12.87 -30.45 -45.64
C CYS A 727 12.57 -30.86 -47.08
N ASN A 728 11.32 -31.21 -47.35
CA ASN A 728 10.83 -31.64 -48.66
C ASN A 728 10.06 -30.49 -49.33
N GLU A 729 10.22 -30.31 -50.63
CA GLU A 729 9.51 -29.29 -51.41
C GLU A 729 7.98 -29.43 -51.36
#